data_AF-A0A7X1Z824-F1
#
_entry.id   AF-A0A7X1Z824-F1
#
_cell.length_a   1.000
_cell.length_b   1.000
_cell.length_c   1.000
_cell.angle_alpha   90.00
_cell.angle_beta   90.00
_cell.angle_gamma   90.00
#
_symmetry.space_group_name_H-M   'P 1'
#
loop_
_entity.id
_entity.type
_entity.pdbx_description
1 polymer ?
#
loop_
_entity_poly.entity_id
_entity_poly.type
_entity_poly.pdbx_seq_one_letter_code
_entity_poly.pdbx_strand_id
1 'polypeptide(L)'
;MGKTAQHKSFNKATKAGFIIALGVVYGDIGTSPLYTMQSIVEGQGGLQHISENFILGAVSLIIWTLTLITTVKYVMIALNADNHHEGGIFSLFTLVRKMAKWLIIPAMIGGATLLSDGALTPAVTVTSAIEGLRGVPSLATLYSDQNIVVITTLIILALLFLIQRFGTGFVGKVFGPLMMIWFSFLGISGFINSFLNLQIFKAINPYYAIHLLLSPENKAGLFVLGSIFLATTGAEALYSDLGHVGKGNIHVSWPFVKICIILSYCGQGAWLIAHRGSDLGNLNPFFAILPTRLMIYGVILATFASIIASQSLISGSFTLVSEAIRLKLLPMLKIYYPGQTLGQLYIPAVNFALWITTSCIVIYFRTSAHMEAAYGLAITVTMLMTSVLLSYYLVQKGLPRALAFGIMAFFILIEGMFFIASAIKFMHGGYVVVLIALIIMFVMFIWHHGNAIVFKYIKSLNLNDYKHQLKALRDDSTIDVYQTNVVYLTSRMDHEWIDRSILYSILDKRPKRAQVYWFVNVKVTDEPFTAEYKVDMMGTDYIVRVVIYLGFRMRQEIPRYLRTIVTDLMESGRLPKQHQDYSISPGRKVGDFRFVVIEEKLTNARQMNGFDRFVLTTKATIKKFTSSPSRWFGLQFSEVTMETVPLVLSDVRNLEIHERIPEVEPNMNEDGVPSTTTVLKPKDLIKQQKISRIKKFRNKKK
;
A
#
# COMPACT_ATOMS: atom_id res chain seq x y z
N MET A 1 -19.65 -20.31 -22.12
CA MET A 1 -20.63 -20.54 -21.04
C MET A 1 -20.04 -20.73 -19.63
N GLY A 2 -18.71 -20.84 -19.44
CA GLY A 2 -18.10 -21.04 -18.09
C GLY A 2 -17.86 -19.80 -17.22
N LYS A 3 -17.82 -18.58 -17.80
CA LYS A 3 -17.45 -17.34 -17.06
C LYS A 3 -18.54 -16.83 -16.10
N THR A 4 -19.82 -17.06 -16.36
CA THR A 4 -20.92 -16.56 -15.52
C THR A 4 -21.23 -17.46 -14.32
N ALA A 5 -20.79 -18.73 -14.32
CA ALA A 5 -21.06 -19.68 -13.24
C ALA A 5 -20.10 -19.50 -12.04
N GLN A 6 -18.81 -19.27 -12.27
CA GLN A 6 -17.83 -19.02 -11.20
C GLN A 6 -18.10 -17.70 -10.45
N HIS A 7 -18.49 -16.64 -11.17
CA HIS A 7 -18.83 -15.34 -10.55
C HIS A 7 -20.06 -15.41 -9.63
N LYS A 8 -21.05 -16.28 -9.90
CA LYS A 8 -22.22 -16.46 -9.02
C LYS A 8 -21.92 -17.28 -7.77
N SER A 9 -20.84 -18.06 -7.76
CA SER A 9 -20.48 -18.93 -6.63
C SER A 9 -19.80 -18.20 -5.48
N PHE A 10 -18.96 -17.19 -5.77
CA PHE A 10 -18.15 -16.49 -4.74
C PHE A 10 -18.99 -15.66 -3.76
N ASN A 11 -20.15 -15.17 -4.22
CA ASN A 11 -21.07 -14.38 -3.41
C ASN A 11 -22.16 -15.20 -2.69
N LYS A 12 -22.24 -16.52 -2.92
CA LYS A 12 -23.20 -17.37 -2.21
C LYS A 12 -22.64 -17.77 -0.85
N ALA A 13 -23.45 -17.57 0.19
CA ALA A 13 -23.09 -18.00 1.53
C ALA A 13 -22.94 -19.52 1.60
N THR A 14 -21.85 -20.00 2.19
CA THR A 14 -21.61 -21.42 2.45
C THR A 14 -21.26 -21.63 3.91
N LYS A 15 -21.52 -22.83 4.46
CA LYS A 15 -21.13 -23.16 5.85
C LYS A 15 -19.62 -22.99 6.07
N ALA A 16 -18.81 -23.41 5.11
CA ALA A 16 -17.36 -23.21 5.15
C ALA A 16 -17.00 -21.72 5.07
N GLY A 17 -17.66 -20.96 4.17
CA GLY A 17 -17.45 -19.52 4.03
C GLY A 17 -17.82 -18.72 5.29
N PHE A 18 -18.85 -19.13 6.04
CA PHE A 18 -19.18 -18.56 7.35
C PHE A 18 -18.02 -18.70 8.33
N ILE A 19 -17.48 -19.91 8.48
CA ILE A 19 -16.37 -20.18 9.40
C ILE A 19 -15.11 -19.42 8.97
N ILE A 20 -14.81 -19.37 7.67
CA ILE A 20 -13.68 -18.59 7.14
C ILE A 20 -13.86 -17.10 7.42
N ALA A 21 -15.09 -16.56 7.28
CA ALA A 21 -15.38 -15.16 7.59
C ALA A 21 -15.06 -14.82 9.06
N LEU A 22 -15.41 -15.72 10.00
CA LEU A 22 -15.07 -15.57 11.42
C LEU A 22 -13.57 -15.42 11.66
N GLY A 23 -12.76 -16.21 10.98
CA GLY A 23 -11.32 -16.22 11.14
C GLY A 23 -10.59 -15.05 10.47
N VAL A 24 -11.08 -14.59 9.31
CA VAL A 24 -10.35 -13.62 8.48
C VAL A 24 -10.87 -12.20 8.69
N VAL A 25 -12.18 -12.00 8.76
CA VAL A 25 -12.79 -10.67 8.63
C VAL A 25 -13.01 -10.01 10.00
N TYR A 26 -13.40 -10.79 11.00
CA TYR A 26 -13.88 -10.25 12.28
C TYR A 26 -12.86 -10.31 13.42
N GLY A 27 -11.61 -10.69 13.14
CA GLY A 27 -10.55 -10.76 14.14
C GLY A 27 -10.42 -9.44 14.93
N ASP A 28 -10.20 -8.33 14.22
CA ASP A 28 -9.98 -7.02 14.83
C ASP A 28 -11.17 -6.55 15.67
N ILE A 29 -12.37 -6.48 15.07
CA ILE A 29 -13.59 -6.08 15.80
C ILE A 29 -13.99 -7.03 16.93
N GLY A 30 -13.61 -8.30 16.81
CA GLY A 30 -13.84 -9.32 17.84
C GLY A 30 -12.92 -9.18 19.04
N THR A 31 -11.80 -8.46 18.92
CA THR A 31 -10.88 -8.20 20.03
C THR A 31 -11.16 -6.88 20.75
N SER A 32 -11.96 -5.97 20.17
CA SER A 32 -12.36 -4.70 20.80
C SER A 32 -12.94 -4.79 22.22
N PRO A 33 -13.70 -5.85 22.60
CA PRO A 33 -14.15 -6.00 23.98
C PRO A 33 -13.04 -6.14 25.02
N LEU A 34 -11.81 -6.47 24.60
CA LEU A 34 -10.65 -6.56 25.49
C LEU A 34 -10.27 -5.18 26.04
N TYR A 35 -10.39 -4.10 25.29
CA TYR A 35 -9.86 -2.79 25.70
C TYR A 35 -10.93 -1.70 25.85
N THR A 36 -12.06 -1.80 25.13
CA THR A 36 -13.02 -0.69 25.04
C THR A 36 -13.61 -0.28 26.40
N MET A 37 -14.05 -1.24 27.22
CA MET A 37 -14.63 -0.92 28.54
C MET A 37 -13.57 -0.43 29.52
N GLN A 38 -12.34 -0.96 29.45
CA GLN A 38 -11.22 -0.44 30.23
C GLN A 38 -11.02 1.05 29.93
N SER A 39 -10.93 1.40 28.64
CA SER A 39 -10.78 2.79 28.18
C SER A 39 -11.91 3.72 28.62
N ILE A 40 -13.15 3.21 28.72
CA ILE A 40 -14.31 3.96 29.21
C ILE A 40 -14.21 4.21 30.72
N VAL A 41 -13.82 3.19 31.49
CA VAL A 41 -13.69 3.26 32.95
C VAL A 41 -12.54 4.21 33.35
N GLU A 42 -11.38 4.04 32.73
CA GLU A 42 -10.21 4.88 32.99
C GLU A 42 -10.46 6.33 32.58
N GLY A 43 -11.12 6.54 31.42
CA GLY A 43 -11.49 7.88 30.95
C GLY A 43 -12.43 8.66 31.88
N GLN A 44 -13.15 7.97 32.75
CA GLN A 44 -14.01 8.58 33.79
C GLN A 44 -13.31 8.78 35.13
N GLY A 45 -12.02 8.47 35.24
CA GLY A 45 -11.26 8.54 36.49
C GLY A 45 -11.44 7.31 37.38
N GLY A 46 -11.80 6.16 36.80
CA GLY A 46 -11.94 4.89 37.51
C GLY A 46 -13.34 4.59 38.05
N LEU A 47 -13.49 3.39 38.63
CA LEU A 47 -14.79 2.85 39.07
C LEU A 47 -15.53 3.70 40.11
N GLN A 48 -14.80 4.44 40.93
CA GLN A 48 -15.34 5.32 41.98
C GLN A 48 -16.23 6.45 41.41
N HIS A 49 -16.07 6.79 40.13
CA HIS A 49 -16.79 7.88 39.47
C HIS A 49 -17.84 7.40 38.47
N ILE A 50 -18.14 6.10 38.46
CA ILE A 50 -19.06 5.49 37.50
C ILE A 50 -20.43 5.26 38.14
N SER A 51 -21.45 5.91 37.57
CA SER A 51 -22.86 5.71 37.94
C SER A 51 -23.54 4.62 37.11
N GLU A 52 -24.76 4.24 37.50
CA GLU A 52 -25.60 3.35 36.70
C GLU A 52 -25.95 3.89 35.35
N ASN A 53 -26.43 5.13 35.33
CA ASN A 53 -26.86 5.77 34.11
C ASN A 53 -25.68 5.96 33.17
N PHE A 54 -24.47 6.17 33.71
CA PHE A 54 -23.25 6.18 32.93
C PHE A 54 -22.99 4.86 32.21
N ILE A 55 -23.01 3.73 32.93
CA ILE A 55 -22.75 2.41 32.31
C ILE A 55 -23.84 2.08 31.27
N LEU A 56 -25.11 2.31 31.61
CA LEU A 56 -26.23 2.08 30.69
C LEU A 56 -26.08 2.92 29.41
N GLY A 57 -25.71 4.19 29.56
CA GLY A 57 -25.46 5.08 28.44
C GLY A 57 -24.26 4.69 27.60
N ALA A 58 -23.15 4.27 28.22
CA ALA A 58 -21.94 3.85 27.53
C ALA A 58 -22.17 2.59 26.70
N VAL A 59 -22.82 1.57 27.28
CA VAL A 59 -23.21 0.35 26.56
C VAL A 59 -24.20 0.69 25.44
N SER A 60 -25.15 1.61 25.66
CA SER A 60 -26.08 2.07 24.63
C SER A 60 -25.35 2.73 23.45
N LEU A 61 -24.39 3.62 23.73
CA LEU A 61 -23.56 4.25 22.70
C LEU A 61 -22.76 3.22 21.90
N ILE A 62 -22.21 2.19 22.55
CA ILE A 62 -21.51 1.09 21.86
C ILE A 62 -22.46 0.34 20.91
N ILE A 63 -23.64 -0.05 21.39
CA ILE A 63 -24.64 -0.78 20.59
C ILE A 63 -25.03 0.01 19.34
N TRP A 64 -25.31 1.30 19.50
CA TRP A 64 -25.73 2.16 18.41
C TRP A 64 -24.58 2.53 17.47
N THR A 65 -23.36 2.67 17.98
CA THR A 65 -22.15 2.85 17.15
C THR A 65 -21.91 1.64 16.26
N LEU A 66 -21.93 0.42 16.81
CA LEU A 66 -21.82 -0.83 16.04
C LEU A 66 -22.96 -1.01 15.02
N THR A 67 -24.16 -0.51 15.36
CA THR A 67 -25.31 -0.57 14.45
C THR A 67 -25.17 0.43 13.32
N LEU A 68 -24.89 1.70 13.59
CA LEU A 68 -24.82 2.74 12.57
C LEU A 68 -23.56 2.61 11.71
N ILE A 69 -22.38 2.49 12.34
CA ILE A 69 -21.11 2.45 11.60
C ILE A 69 -20.90 1.05 10.99
N THR A 70 -20.76 0.01 11.80
CA THR A 70 -20.42 -1.31 11.25
C THR A 70 -21.55 -1.93 10.45
N THR A 71 -22.79 -1.92 10.97
CA THR A 71 -23.91 -2.59 10.29
C THR A 71 -24.42 -1.76 9.09
N VAL A 72 -24.83 -0.51 9.30
CA VAL A 72 -25.44 0.28 8.23
C VAL A 72 -24.39 0.80 7.25
N LYS A 73 -23.37 1.52 7.70
CA LYS A 73 -22.37 2.11 6.79
C LYS A 73 -21.53 1.03 6.10
N TYR A 74 -20.92 0.12 6.86
CA TYR A 74 -19.99 -0.84 6.27
C TYR A 74 -20.68 -2.05 5.64
N VAL A 75 -21.44 -2.81 6.43
CA VAL A 75 -22.05 -4.06 5.94
C VAL A 75 -23.14 -3.82 4.89
N MET A 76 -24.01 -2.81 5.07
CA MET A 76 -25.09 -2.55 4.09
C MET A 76 -24.66 -1.65 2.92
N ILE A 77 -23.80 -0.65 3.12
CA ILE A 77 -23.43 0.30 2.05
C ILE A 77 -22.06 -0.03 1.46
N ALA A 78 -20.98 -0.02 2.26
CA ALA A 78 -19.61 -0.13 1.76
C ALA A 78 -19.32 -1.46 1.06
N LEU A 79 -19.83 -2.59 1.56
CA LEU A 79 -19.64 -3.91 0.93
C LEU A 79 -20.19 -4.01 -0.50
N ASN A 80 -21.09 -3.11 -0.91
CA ASN A 80 -21.58 -3.03 -2.28
C ASN A 80 -20.62 -2.29 -3.21
N ALA A 81 -19.67 -1.53 -2.66
CA ALA A 81 -18.65 -0.80 -3.39
C ALA A 81 -17.40 -1.66 -3.61
N ASP A 82 -17.57 -2.82 -4.23
CA ASP A 82 -16.47 -3.72 -4.58
C ASP A 82 -15.89 -3.44 -5.98
N ASN A 83 -14.58 -3.57 -6.13
CA ASN A 83 -13.88 -3.46 -7.41
C ASN A 83 -13.27 -4.82 -7.77
N HIS A 84 -13.92 -5.56 -8.66
CA HIS A 84 -13.53 -6.94 -8.98
C HIS A 84 -13.45 -7.84 -7.74
N HIS A 85 -14.41 -7.70 -6.81
CA HIS A 85 -14.48 -8.39 -5.52
C HIS A 85 -13.49 -7.92 -4.45
N GLU A 86 -12.58 -6.99 -4.75
CA GLU A 86 -11.74 -6.35 -3.73
C GLU A 86 -12.45 -5.13 -3.13
N GLY A 87 -12.24 -4.91 -1.83
CA GLY A 87 -12.78 -3.78 -1.09
C GLY A 87 -11.67 -2.93 -0.46
N GLY A 88 -12.05 -1.97 0.38
CA GLY A 88 -11.10 -1.03 1.00
C GLY A 88 -10.87 0.25 0.20
N ILE A 89 -10.09 1.16 0.79
CA ILE A 89 -10.04 2.55 0.34
C ILE A 89 -9.45 2.77 -1.06
N PHE A 90 -8.40 2.04 -1.45
CA PHE A 90 -7.79 2.19 -2.78
C PHE A 90 -8.61 1.50 -3.88
N SER A 91 -9.24 0.37 -3.56
CA SER A 91 -10.26 -0.25 -4.42
C SER A 91 -11.45 0.69 -4.65
N LEU A 92 -11.98 1.32 -3.59
CA LEU A 92 -13.03 2.33 -3.70
C LEU A 92 -12.61 3.53 -4.54
N PHE A 93 -11.42 4.09 -4.28
CA PHE A 93 -10.86 5.18 -5.07
C PHE A 93 -10.77 4.80 -6.55
N THR A 94 -10.38 3.57 -6.89
CA THR A 94 -10.27 3.11 -8.27
C THR A 94 -11.60 3.17 -9.03
N LEU A 95 -12.72 2.94 -8.35
CA LEU A 95 -14.08 3.07 -8.92
C LEU A 95 -14.44 4.53 -9.21
N VAL A 96 -14.14 5.42 -8.26
CA VAL A 96 -14.57 6.84 -8.31
C VAL A 96 -13.53 7.80 -8.89
N ARG A 97 -12.30 7.37 -9.18
CA ARG A 97 -11.18 8.25 -9.61
C ARG A 97 -11.47 9.09 -10.85
N LYS A 98 -12.41 8.66 -11.70
CA LYS A 98 -12.82 9.39 -12.91
C LYS A 98 -13.78 10.54 -12.62
N MET A 99 -14.39 10.57 -11.43
CA MET A 99 -15.39 11.57 -11.05
C MET A 99 -14.76 12.91 -10.66
N ALA A 100 -13.67 12.88 -9.90
CA ALA A 100 -12.92 14.07 -9.56
C ALA A 100 -11.45 13.74 -9.29
N LYS A 101 -10.54 14.55 -9.85
CA LYS A 101 -9.08 14.36 -9.73
C LYS A 101 -8.58 14.48 -8.28
N TRP A 102 -9.23 15.30 -7.46
CA TRP A 102 -8.83 15.54 -6.07
C TRP A 102 -9.13 14.36 -5.13
N LEU A 103 -9.96 13.38 -5.54
CA LEU A 103 -10.29 12.20 -4.73
C LEU A 103 -9.08 11.32 -4.40
N ILE A 104 -7.94 11.55 -5.06
CA ILE A 104 -6.69 10.90 -4.69
C ILE A 104 -6.18 11.35 -3.33
N ILE A 105 -6.51 12.57 -2.89
CA ILE A 105 -6.10 13.12 -1.59
C ILE A 105 -6.74 12.32 -0.45
N PRO A 106 -8.08 12.18 -0.35
CA PRO A 106 -8.68 11.36 0.69
C PRO A 106 -8.23 9.89 0.60
N ALA A 107 -8.02 9.35 -0.61
CA ALA A 107 -7.49 8.00 -0.77
C ALA A 107 -6.07 7.82 -0.20
N MET A 108 -5.16 8.78 -0.44
CA MET A 108 -3.81 8.76 0.13
C MET A 108 -3.84 8.93 1.65
N ILE A 109 -4.68 9.85 2.16
CA ILE A 109 -4.81 10.09 3.60
C ILE A 109 -5.31 8.82 4.29
N GLY A 110 -6.46 8.29 3.85
CA GLY A 110 -7.04 7.12 4.50
C GLY A 110 -6.21 5.85 4.30
N GLY A 111 -5.55 5.68 3.14
CA GLY A 111 -4.63 4.57 2.93
C GLY A 111 -3.40 4.63 3.84
N ALA A 112 -2.87 5.84 4.09
CA ALA A 112 -1.74 6.03 5.01
C ALA A 112 -2.13 5.80 6.47
N THR A 113 -3.31 6.28 6.90
CA THR A 113 -3.79 6.06 8.27
C THR A 113 -4.19 4.60 8.51
N LEU A 114 -4.75 3.91 7.52
CA LEU A 114 -5.03 2.46 7.59
C LEU A 114 -3.74 1.61 7.64
N LEU A 115 -2.68 2.01 6.94
CA LEU A 115 -1.38 1.34 7.08
C LEU A 115 -0.72 1.60 8.44
N SER A 116 -0.91 2.80 9.00
CA SER A 116 -0.45 3.10 10.35
C SER A 116 -1.19 2.23 11.37
N ASP A 117 -2.50 2.04 11.19
CA ASP A 117 -3.32 1.14 11.99
C ASP A 117 -2.80 -0.31 11.96
N GLY A 118 -2.37 -0.76 10.78
CA GLY A 118 -1.67 -2.03 10.54
C GLY A 118 -0.51 -2.33 11.50
N ALA A 119 0.15 -1.30 12.05
CA ALA A 119 1.21 -1.44 13.03
C ALA A 119 0.73 -1.32 14.49
N LEU A 120 -0.41 -0.68 14.74
CA LEU A 120 -0.92 -0.45 16.09
C LEU A 120 -1.75 -1.62 16.62
N THR A 121 -2.63 -2.20 15.80
CA THR A 121 -3.52 -3.29 16.27
C THR A 121 -2.75 -4.46 16.87
N PRO A 122 -1.62 -4.93 16.29
CA PRO A 122 -0.85 -5.99 16.94
C PRO A 122 -0.22 -5.59 18.26
N ALA A 123 0.18 -4.31 18.41
CA ALA A 123 0.70 -3.80 19.68
C ALA A 123 -0.41 -3.77 20.75
N VAL A 124 -1.55 -3.14 20.45
CA VAL A 124 -2.65 -2.96 21.40
C VAL A 124 -3.27 -4.31 21.78
N THR A 125 -3.67 -5.12 20.81
CA THR A 125 -4.43 -6.36 21.07
C THR A 125 -3.59 -7.40 21.80
N VAL A 126 -2.35 -7.64 21.37
CA VAL A 126 -1.48 -8.63 22.01
C VAL A 126 -1.07 -8.16 23.41
N THR A 127 -0.74 -6.88 23.61
CA THR A 127 -0.46 -6.36 24.96
C THR A 127 -1.69 -6.48 25.87
N SER A 128 -2.88 -6.14 25.39
CA SER A 128 -4.13 -6.26 26.18
C SER A 128 -4.42 -7.70 26.59
N ALA A 129 -4.19 -8.67 25.69
CA ALA A 129 -4.38 -10.08 26.01
C ALA A 129 -3.38 -10.56 27.09
N ILE A 130 -2.11 -10.16 26.99
CA ILE A 130 -1.07 -10.57 27.94
C ILE A 130 -1.19 -9.88 29.29
N GLU A 131 -1.69 -8.64 29.34
CA GLU A 131 -2.01 -7.96 30.61
C GLU A 131 -3.06 -8.70 31.43
N GLY A 132 -3.92 -9.50 30.78
CA GLY A 132 -4.86 -10.40 31.46
C GLY A 132 -4.19 -11.43 32.39
N LEU A 133 -2.91 -11.77 32.17
CA LEU A 133 -2.16 -12.67 33.06
C LEU A 133 -1.99 -12.13 34.49
N ARG A 134 -2.14 -10.82 34.69
CA ARG A 134 -2.11 -10.18 36.02
C ARG A 134 -3.21 -10.69 36.94
N GLY A 135 -4.35 -11.08 36.39
CA GLY A 135 -5.46 -11.60 37.18
C GLY A 135 -5.29 -13.07 37.59
N VAL A 136 -4.34 -13.80 36.98
CA VAL A 136 -4.16 -15.24 37.25
C VAL A 136 -3.32 -15.40 38.52
N PRO A 137 -3.85 -15.96 39.63
CA PRO A 137 -3.16 -15.93 40.93
C PRO A 137 -1.75 -16.54 40.94
N SER A 138 -1.50 -17.60 40.16
CA SER A 138 -0.20 -18.25 40.06
C SER A 138 0.85 -17.45 39.26
N LEU A 139 0.41 -16.49 38.44
CA LEU A 139 1.26 -15.69 37.56
C LEU A 139 1.24 -14.20 37.90
N ALA A 140 0.35 -13.78 38.80
CA ALA A 140 0.12 -12.38 39.15
C ALA A 140 1.40 -11.68 39.64
N THR A 141 2.20 -12.34 40.47
CA THR A 141 3.46 -11.77 40.99
C THR A 141 4.49 -11.53 39.88
N LEU A 142 4.57 -12.44 38.91
CA LEU A 142 5.49 -12.34 37.78
C LEU A 142 5.03 -11.27 36.78
N TYR A 143 3.74 -11.23 36.44
CA TYR A 143 3.19 -10.31 35.43
C TYR A 143 2.75 -8.94 36.00
N SER A 144 2.96 -8.72 37.30
CA SER A 144 2.90 -7.37 37.90
C SER A 144 4.02 -6.48 37.38
N ASP A 145 5.17 -7.03 36.98
CA ASP A 145 6.23 -6.28 36.32
C ASP A 145 5.88 -6.00 34.84
N GLN A 146 5.74 -4.71 34.50
CA GLN A 146 5.49 -4.26 33.12
C GLN A 146 6.61 -4.70 32.16
N ASN A 147 7.86 -4.85 32.62
CA ASN A 147 8.96 -5.31 31.79
C ASN A 147 8.68 -6.72 31.22
N ILE A 148 8.12 -7.61 32.04
CA ILE A 148 7.82 -8.99 31.65
C ILE A 148 6.67 -9.02 30.64
N VAL A 149 5.62 -8.21 30.85
CA VAL A 149 4.52 -8.04 29.87
C VAL A 149 5.06 -7.60 28.51
N VAL A 150 5.95 -6.59 28.50
CA VAL A 150 6.57 -6.07 27.28
C VAL A 150 7.43 -7.13 26.59
N ILE A 151 8.28 -7.85 27.32
CA ILE A 151 9.14 -8.91 26.75
C ILE A 151 8.30 -10.04 26.16
N THR A 152 7.31 -10.56 26.90
CA THR A 152 6.41 -11.61 26.41
C THR A 152 5.66 -11.15 25.16
N THR A 153 5.18 -9.91 25.13
CA THR A 153 4.53 -9.32 23.94
C THR A 153 5.49 -9.29 22.75
N LEU A 154 6.73 -8.81 22.92
CA LEU A 154 7.71 -8.74 21.84
C LEU A 154 8.07 -10.12 21.28
N ILE A 155 8.14 -11.15 22.12
CA ILE A 155 8.36 -12.55 21.68
C ILE A 155 7.19 -13.02 20.80
N ILE A 156 5.95 -12.80 21.24
CA ILE A 156 4.75 -13.17 20.48
C ILE A 156 4.73 -12.43 19.14
N LEU A 157 5.01 -11.13 19.12
CA LEU A 157 5.08 -10.33 17.91
C LEU A 157 6.21 -10.82 16.98
N ALA A 158 7.39 -11.14 17.49
CA ALA A 158 8.49 -11.67 16.67
C ALA A 158 8.10 -12.99 15.99
N LEU A 159 7.48 -13.92 16.72
CA LEU A 159 6.97 -15.18 16.16
C LEU A 159 5.89 -14.92 15.10
N LEU A 160 4.99 -13.99 15.40
CA LEU A 160 3.90 -13.57 14.52
C LEU A 160 4.43 -12.97 13.21
N PHE A 161 5.41 -12.08 13.25
CA PHE A 161 5.99 -11.51 12.02
C PHE A 161 6.91 -12.50 11.27
N LEU A 162 7.49 -13.48 11.96
CA LEU A 162 8.32 -14.53 11.34
C LEU A 162 7.47 -15.52 10.53
N ILE A 163 6.30 -15.90 11.02
CA ILE A 163 5.43 -16.88 10.35
C ILE A 163 4.80 -16.34 9.06
N GLN A 164 4.78 -15.01 8.85
CA GLN A 164 4.14 -14.37 7.67
C GLN A 164 4.66 -14.89 6.33
N ARG A 165 5.94 -15.28 6.25
CA ARG A 165 6.56 -15.77 5.00
C ARG A 165 5.91 -17.03 4.43
N PHE A 166 5.26 -17.83 5.27
CA PHE A 166 4.61 -19.08 4.88
C PHE A 166 3.21 -18.86 4.29
N GLY A 167 2.70 -17.62 4.32
CA GLY A 167 1.40 -17.25 3.79
C GLY A 167 0.23 -17.66 4.70
N THR A 168 -0.92 -17.05 4.47
CA THR A 168 -2.15 -17.24 5.27
C THR A 168 -2.92 -18.53 4.94
N GLY A 169 -2.48 -19.29 3.92
CA GLY A 169 -3.19 -20.48 3.41
C GLY A 169 -3.23 -21.67 4.36
N PHE A 170 -2.20 -21.89 5.18
CA PHE A 170 -2.22 -22.92 6.23
C PHE A 170 -3.03 -22.47 7.46
N VAL A 171 -3.19 -21.16 7.60
CA VAL A 171 -3.62 -20.49 8.83
C VAL A 171 -5.14 -20.27 8.86
N GLY A 172 -5.75 -19.90 7.72
CA GLY A 172 -7.18 -19.59 7.63
C GLY A 172 -8.14 -20.75 7.98
N LYS A 173 -7.74 -22.02 7.79
CA LYS A 173 -8.56 -23.19 8.17
C LYS A 173 -8.69 -23.36 9.68
N VAL A 174 -7.65 -22.97 10.42
CA VAL A 174 -7.60 -23.09 11.89
C VAL A 174 -8.22 -21.85 12.54
N PHE A 175 -8.11 -20.69 11.89
CA PHE A 175 -8.58 -19.42 12.42
C PHE A 175 -10.10 -19.34 12.55
N GLY A 176 -10.83 -19.85 11.58
CA GLY A 176 -12.30 -19.85 11.62
C GLY A 176 -12.87 -20.56 12.86
N PRO A 177 -12.52 -21.83 13.12
CA PRO A 177 -12.95 -22.54 14.33
C PRO A 177 -12.53 -21.85 15.63
N LEU A 178 -11.29 -21.34 15.71
CA LEU A 178 -10.81 -20.62 16.91
C LEU A 178 -11.61 -19.35 17.17
N MET A 179 -11.89 -18.56 16.13
CA MET A 179 -12.71 -17.35 16.27
C MET A 179 -14.16 -17.67 16.58
N MET A 180 -14.70 -18.79 16.09
CA MET A 180 -16.03 -19.27 16.48
C MET A 180 -16.09 -19.59 17.98
N ILE A 181 -15.05 -20.24 18.53
CA ILE A 181 -14.92 -20.50 19.97
C ILE A 181 -14.81 -19.18 20.73
N TRP A 182 -13.99 -18.23 20.25
CA TRP A 182 -13.85 -16.90 20.84
C TRP A 182 -15.17 -16.12 20.89
N PHE A 183 -15.89 -15.99 19.77
CA PHE A 183 -17.18 -15.29 19.75
C PHE A 183 -18.23 -15.99 20.62
N SER A 184 -18.25 -17.33 20.62
CA SER A 184 -19.15 -18.07 21.51
C SER A 184 -18.80 -17.83 22.98
N PHE A 185 -17.52 -17.81 23.32
CA PHE A 185 -17.04 -17.48 24.66
C PHE A 185 -17.45 -16.06 25.09
N LEU A 186 -17.26 -15.06 24.23
CA LEU A 186 -17.71 -13.68 24.45
C LEU A 186 -19.22 -13.62 24.71
N GLY A 187 -20.01 -14.25 23.84
CA GLY A 187 -21.47 -14.24 23.93
C GLY A 187 -21.99 -14.96 25.18
N ILE A 188 -21.48 -16.16 25.48
CA ILE A 188 -21.91 -16.96 26.64
C ILE A 188 -21.49 -16.30 27.95
N SER A 189 -20.23 -15.89 28.08
CA SER A 189 -19.73 -15.22 29.29
C SER A 189 -20.47 -13.91 29.54
N GLY A 190 -20.68 -13.12 28.48
CA GLY A 190 -21.44 -11.87 28.54
C GLY A 190 -22.90 -12.09 28.93
N PHE A 191 -23.55 -13.09 28.35
CA PHE A 191 -24.94 -13.44 28.66
C PHE A 191 -25.12 -13.90 30.11
N ILE A 192 -24.27 -14.81 30.61
CA ILE A 192 -24.32 -15.30 32.00
C ILE A 192 -24.19 -14.13 32.98
N ASN A 193 -23.22 -13.24 32.76
CA ASN A 193 -22.99 -12.10 33.65
C ASN A 193 -24.05 -10.99 33.52
N SER A 194 -24.76 -10.92 32.39
CA SER A 194 -25.89 -9.99 32.24
C SER A 194 -27.02 -10.27 33.24
N PHE A 195 -27.11 -11.50 33.79
CA PHE A 195 -28.07 -11.83 34.85
C PHE A 195 -27.75 -11.21 36.22
N LEU A 196 -26.51 -10.73 36.43
CA LEU A 196 -26.16 -9.99 37.65
C LEU A 196 -26.96 -8.68 37.75
N ASN A 197 -27.26 -8.06 36.61
CA ASN A 197 -28.17 -6.91 36.55
C ASN A 197 -28.93 -6.88 35.22
N LEU A 198 -30.19 -7.34 35.26
CA LEU A 198 -31.10 -7.35 34.12
C LEU A 198 -31.44 -5.96 33.58
N GLN A 199 -31.21 -4.88 34.34
CA GLN A 199 -31.41 -3.53 33.85
C GLN A 199 -30.44 -3.17 32.73
N ILE A 200 -29.33 -3.89 32.55
CA ILE A 200 -28.37 -3.63 31.48
C ILE A 200 -29.01 -3.68 30.09
N PHE A 201 -30.03 -4.52 29.89
CA PHE A 201 -30.74 -4.61 28.60
C PHE A 201 -31.53 -3.35 28.24
N LYS A 202 -31.79 -2.45 29.20
CA LYS A 202 -32.35 -1.12 28.91
C LYS A 202 -31.43 -0.31 27.99
N ALA A 203 -30.11 -0.57 27.99
CA ALA A 203 -29.13 0.07 27.12
C ALA A 203 -29.40 -0.13 25.61
N ILE A 204 -30.21 -1.12 25.21
CA ILE A 204 -30.63 -1.29 23.81
C ILE A 204 -31.41 -0.05 23.33
N ASN A 205 -32.15 0.62 24.22
CA ASN A 205 -32.87 1.85 23.89
C ASN A 205 -31.88 3.02 23.68
N PRO A 206 -31.89 3.68 22.50
CA PRO A 206 -30.98 4.80 22.19
C PRO A 206 -31.17 6.02 23.10
N TYR A 207 -32.29 6.09 23.84
CA TYR A 207 -32.51 7.07 24.87
C TYR A 207 -31.32 7.17 25.85
N TYR A 208 -30.77 6.05 26.30
CA TYR A 208 -29.66 6.04 27.26
C TYR A 208 -28.37 6.62 26.66
N ALA A 209 -28.12 6.37 25.37
CA ALA A 209 -26.99 6.95 24.65
C ALA A 209 -27.09 8.48 24.58
N ILE A 210 -28.25 9.00 24.16
CA ILE A 210 -28.49 10.44 24.04
C ILE A 210 -28.47 11.10 25.42
N HIS A 211 -29.12 10.49 26.40
CA HIS A 211 -29.15 10.98 27.77
C HIS A 211 -27.75 11.09 28.36
N LEU A 212 -26.87 10.11 28.12
CA LEU A 212 -25.50 10.18 28.61
C LEU A 212 -24.69 11.32 28.00
N LEU A 213 -24.85 11.58 26.70
CA LEU A 213 -24.12 12.67 26.03
C LEU A 213 -24.52 14.05 26.54
N LEU A 214 -25.75 14.19 27.04
CA LEU A 214 -26.29 15.45 27.57
C LEU A 214 -26.26 15.51 29.11
N SER A 215 -25.93 14.41 29.78
CA SER A 215 -26.00 14.31 31.24
C SER A 215 -24.78 14.94 31.93
N PRO A 216 -24.98 15.68 33.04
CA PRO A 216 -23.89 16.14 33.91
C PRO A 216 -23.08 14.99 34.54
N GLU A 217 -23.62 13.78 34.59
CA GLU A 217 -22.91 12.58 35.10
C GLU A 217 -21.73 12.19 34.20
N ASN A 218 -21.74 12.61 32.94
CA ASN A 218 -20.65 12.41 32.00
C ASN A 218 -19.56 13.46 32.22
N LYS A 219 -18.69 13.23 33.21
CA LYS A 219 -17.53 14.09 33.50
C LYS A 219 -16.59 14.25 32.30
N ALA A 220 -16.46 13.21 31.47
CA ALA A 220 -15.70 13.26 30.22
C ALA A 220 -16.41 14.03 29.09
N GLY A 221 -17.70 14.37 29.22
CA GLY A 221 -18.47 15.04 28.16
C GLY A 221 -18.40 14.32 26.82
N LEU A 222 -18.14 15.04 25.74
CA LEU A 222 -18.02 14.46 24.40
C LEU A 222 -16.82 13.47 24.29
N PHE A 223 -15.83 13.53 25.20
CA PHE A 223 -14.61 12.71 25.11
C PHE A 223 -14.83 11.23 25.37
N VAL A 224 -15.93 10.86 26.03
CA VAL A 224 -16.34 9.45 26.17
C VAL A 224 -16.49 8.76 24.81
N LEU A 225 -16.89 9.52 23.77
CA LEU A 225 -17.05 9.01 22.41
C LEU A 225 -15.72 8.49 21.83
N GLY A 226 -14.58 9.04 22.23
CA GLY A 226 -13.27 8.54 21.79
C GLY A 226 -12.98 7.13 22.31
N SER A 227 -13.42 6.80 23.52
CA SER A 227 -13.32 5.44 24.07
C SER A 227 -14.39 4.52 23.46
N ILE A 228 -15.61 5.01 23.22
CA ILE A 228 -16.68 4.22 22.58
C ILE A 228 -16.32 3.84 21.14
N PHE A 229 -15.62 4.71 20.42
CA PHE A 229 -15.15 4.45 19.06
C PHE A 229 -14.30 3.18 18.95
N LEU A 230 -13.57 2.82 20.02
CA LEU A 230 -12.77 1.61 20.08
C LEU A 230 -13.60 0.33 19.89
N ALA A 231 -14.92 0.37 20.13
CA ALA A 231 -15.80 -0.76 19.87
C ALA A 231 -15.96 -1.09 18.37
N THR A 232 -15.74 -0.12 17.47
CA THR A 232 -15.98 -0.27 16.02
C THR A 232 -14.68 -0.38 15.21
N THR A 233 -13.54 -0.47 15.88
CA THR A 233 -12.25 -0.74 15.21
C THR A 233 -12.33 -2.10 14.51
N GLY A 234 -11.87 -2.17 13.27
CA GLY A 234 -12.05 -3.34 12.41
C GLY A 234 -13.22 -3.30 11.43
N ALA A 235 -14.08 -2.28 11.46
CA ALA A 235 -15.08 -2.10 10.40
C ALA A 235 -14.45 -1.80 9.02
N GLU A 236 -13.32 -1.08 8.99
CA GLU A 236 -12.56 -0.84 7.76
C GLU A 236 -11.79 -2.08 7.30
N ALA A 237 -11.27 -2.87 8.24
CA ALA A 237 -10.65 -4.17 7.94
C ALA A 237 -11.68 -5.12 7.30
N LEU A 238 -12.91 -5.15 7.81
CA LEU A 238 -14.01 -5.90 7.22
C LEU A 238 -14.27 -5.53 5.76
N TYR A 239 -14.18 -4.25 5.42
CA TYR A 239 -14.35 -3.80 4.04
C TYR A 239 -13.15 -4.13 3.17
N SER A 240 -11.93 -4.00 3.69
CA SER A 240 -10.68 -4.26 2.97
C SER A 240 -10.50 -5.76 2.66
N ASP A 241 -10.94 -6.64 3.56
CA ASP A 241 -10.80 -8.10 3.43
C ASP A 241 -11.93 -8.77 2.62
N LEU A 242 -12.77 -7.97 1.94
CA LEU A 242 -13.87 -8.48 1.11
C LEU A 242 -13.40 -9.48 0.04
N GLY A 243 -12.23 -9.27 -0.57
CA GLY A 243 -11.65 -10.13 -1.61
C GLY A 243 -11.29 -11.53 -1.15
N HIS A 244 -11.16 -11.77 0.16
CA HIS A 244 -10.81 -13.07 0.71
C HIS A 244 -12.02 -13.99 0.93
N VAL A 245 -13.17 -13.40 1.25
CA VAL A 245 -14.32 -14.13 1.82
C VAL A 245 -15.60 -13.95 1.02
N GLY A 246 -15.77 -12.80 0.36
CA GLY A 246 -16.98 -12.45 -0.39
C GLY A 246 -18.12 -11.93 0.50
N LYS A 247 -18.89 -10.98 -0.05
CA LYS A 247 -19.91 -10.23 0.71
C LYS A 247 -21.03 -11.11 1.29
N GLY A 248 -21.42 -12.16 0.59
CA GLY A 248 -22.52 -13.03 1.03
C GLY A 248 -22.22 -13.75 2.35
N ASN A 249 -20.97 -14.19 2.54
CA ASN A 249 -20.54 -14.81 3.79
C ASN A 249 -20.51 -13.79 4.93
N ILE A 250 -20.11 -12.53 4.66
CA ILE A 250 -20.11 -11.44 5.64
C ILE A 250 -21.55 -11.12 6.09
N HIS A 251 -22.51 -11.00 5.16
CA HIS A 251 -23.91 -10.72 5.49
C HIS A 251 -24.55 -11.76 6.43
N VAL A 252 -24.22 -13.05 6.27
CA VAL A 252 -24.79 -14.12 7.10
C VAL A 252 -24.07 -14.27 8.43
N SER A 253 -22.77 -14.00 8.47
CA SER A 253 -21.96 -14.13 9.70
C SER A 253 -22.03 -12.92 10.63
N TRP A 254 -22.25 -11.71 10.09
CA TRP A 254 -22.27 -10.48 10.86
C TRP A 254 -23.30 -10.47 12.01
N PRO A 255 -24.57 -10.92 11.84
CA PRO A 255 -25.54 -10.93 12.94
C PRO A 255 -25.07 -11.75 14.14
N PHE A 256 -24.46 -12.92 13.92
CA PHE A 256 -23.91 -13.75 14.99
C PHE A 256 -22.80 -13.02 15.74
N VAL A 257 -21.82 -12.48 15.02
CA VAL A 257 -20.70 -11.73 15.59
C VAL A 257 -21.19 -10.53 16.40
N LYS A 258 -22.12 -9.76 15.84
CA LYS A 258 -22.73 -8.59 16.48
C LYS A 258 -23.41 -8.96 17.81
N ILE A 259 -24.20 -10.02 17.83
CA ILE A 259 -24.90 -10.46 19.05
C ILE A 259 -23.88 -10.86 20.13
N CYS A 260 -22.85 -11.63 19.80
CA CYS A 260 -21.81 -12.01 20.74
C CYS A 260 -21.07 -10.81 21.35
N ILE A 261 -20.71 -9.81 20.53
CA ILE A 261 -20.04 -8.59 20.98
C ILE A 261 -20.96 -7.77 21.88
N ILE A 262 -22.23 -7.57 21.50
CA ILE A 262 -23.21 -6.83 22.31
C ILE A 262 -23.40 -7.51 23.68
N LEU A 263 -23.56 -8.84 23.70
CA LEU A 263 -23.71 -9.59 24.93
C LEU A 263 -22.46 -9.47 25.83
N SER A 264 -21.26 -9.47 25.23
CA SER A 264 -20.02 -9.23 25.99
C SER A 264 -20.03 -7.87 26.69
N TYR A 265 -20.38 -6.80 25.97
CA TYR A 265 -20.48 -5.45 26.57
C TYR A 265 -21.58 -5.35 27.62
N CYS A 266 -22.74 -5.98 27.41
CA CYS A 266 -23.77 -6.07 28.44
C CYS A 266 -23.28 -6.80 29.69
N GLY A 267 -22.60 -7.93 29.55
CA GLY A 267 -22.03 -8.64 30.70
C GLY A 267 -21.01 -7.80 31.46
N GLN A 268 -20.07 -7.17 30.75
CA GLN A 268 -19.08 -6.28 31.37
C GLN A 268 -19.75 -5.12 32.09
N GLY A 269 -20.75 -4.50 31.46
CA GLY A 269 -21.56 -3.45 32.08
C GLY A 269 -22.25 -3.93 33.35
N ALA A 270 -23.00 -5.03 33.29
CA ALA A 270 -23.72 -5.58 34.45
C ALA A 270 -22.78 -5.91 35.61
N TRP A 271 -21.59 -6.45 35.32
CA TRP A 271 -20.58 -6.74 36.33
C TRP A 271 -20.01 -5.46 36.97
N LEU A 272 -19.72 -4.43 36.19
CA LEU A 272 -19.27 -3.13 36.68
C LEU A 272 -20.34 -2.45 37.56
N ILE A 273 -21.62 -2.64 37.24
CA ILE A 273 -22.73 -2.17 38.07
C ILE A 273 -22.76 -2.90 39.42
N ALA A 274 -22.58 -4.22 39.41
CA ALA A 274 -22.63 -5.03 40.63
C ALA A 274 -21.45 -4.76 41.58
N HIS A 275 -20.30 -4.35 41.05
CA HIS A 275 -19.06 -4.10 41.81
C HIS A 275 -18.70 -2.61 41.89
N ARG A 276 -19.68 -1.71 41.85
CA ARG A 276 -19.42 -0.28 42.03
C ARG A 276 -18.79 0.00 43.39
N GLY A 277 -17.79 0.86 43.41
CA GLY A 277 -17.09 1.28 44.64
C GLY A 277 -15.97 0.34 45.09
N SER A 278 -15.76 -0.81 44.45
CA SER A 278 -14.57 -1.64 44.67
C SER A 278 -13.36 -1.12 43.90
N ASP A 279 -12.16 -1.26 44.48
CA ASP A 279 -10.90 -1.04 43.77
C ASP A 279 -10.57 -2.28 42.92
N LEU A 280 -10.59 -2.13 41.59
CA LEU A 280 -10.18 -3.21 40.68
C LEU A 280 -8.65 -3.35 40.60
N GLY A 281 -7.88 -2.40 41.15
CA GLY A 281 -6.46 -2.27 40.84
C GLY A 281 -6.25 -2.15 39.32
N ASN A 282 -5.17 -2.77 38.82
CA ASN A 282 -4.81 -2.77 37.41
C ASN A 282 -5.49 -3.90 36.59
N LEU A 283 -6.60 -4.47 37.08
CA LEU A 283 -7.34 -5.51 36.36
C LEU A 283 -8.26 -4.90 35.31
N ASN A 284 -8.16 -5.43 34.10
CA ASN A 284 -9.02 -5.07 32.99
C ASN A 284 -10.46 -5.64 33.20
N PRO A 285 -11.52 -4.83 33.01
CA PRO A 285 -12.92 -5.25 33.18
C PRO A 285 -13.31 -6.52 32.43
N PHE A 286 -12.71 -6.77 31.26
CA PHE A 286 -12.96 -7.97 30.48
C PHE A 286 -12.53 -9.24 31.21
N PHE A 287 -11.38 -9.24 31.88
CA PHE A 287 -10.91 -10.42 32.60
C PHE A 287 -11.54 -10.53 33.99
N ALA A 288 -11.89 -9.39 34.60
CA ALA A 288 -12.52 -9.34 35.92
C ALA A 288 -13.90 -10.01 35.97
N ILE A 289 -14.61 -10.06 34.83
CA ILE A 289 -15.90 -10.74 34.70
C ILE A 289 -15.79 -12.28 34.79
N LEU A 290 -14.59 -12.84 34.59
CA LEU A 290 -14.38 -14.28 34.53
C LEU A 290 -14.13 -14.86 35.92
N PRO A 291 -14.72 -16.03 36.24
CA PRO A 291 -14.33 -16.78 37.42
C PRO A 291 -12.83 -17.08 37.41
N THR A 292 -12.16 -16.99 38.56
CA THR A 292 -10.70 -17.14 38.68
C THR A 292 -10.15 -18.43 38.04
N ARG A 293 -10.91 -19.53 38.09
CA ARG A 293 -10.53 -20.82 37.47
C ARG A 293 -10.54 -20.79 35.95
N LEU A 294 -11.37 -19.95 35.33
CA LEU A 294 -11.51 -19.82 33.88
C LEU A 294 -10.60 -18.75 33.28
N MET A 295 -10.01 -17.90 34.11
CA MET A 295 -9.24 -16.75 33.65
C MET A 295 -8.03 -17.14 32.80
N ILE A 296 -7.28 -18.18 33.18
CA ILE A 296 -6.13 -18.66 32.38
C ILE A 296 -6.55 -19.11 30.97
N TYR A 297 -7.69 -19.80 30.86
CA TYR A 297 -8.24 -20.22 29.57
C TYR A 297 -8.73 -19.02 28.76
N GLY A 298 -9.36 -18.04 29.43
CA GLY A 298 -9.77 -16.77 28.82
C GLY A 298 -8.59 -16.00 28.25
N VAL A 299 -7.47 -15.92 28.97
CA VAL A 299 -6.25 -15.26 28.51
C VAL A 299 -5.60 -15.98 27.34
N ILE A 300 -5.52 -17.32 27.38
CA ILE A 300 -5.02 -18.11 26.25
C ILE A 300 -5.87 -17.87 24.99
N LEU A 301 -7.20 -17.91 25.15
CA LEU A 301 -8.13 -17.69 24.04
C LEU A 301 -8.06 -16.26 23.50
N ALA A 302 -7.96 -15.26 24.38
CA ALA A 302 -7.76 -13.85 24.00
C ALA A 302 -6.42 -13.63 23.27
N THR A 303 -5.36 -14.35 23.68
CA THR A 303 -4.06 -14.30 23.00
C THR A 303 -4.16 -14.87 21.59
N PHE A 304 -4.83 -16.01 21.41
CA PHE A 304 -5.10 -16.55 20.07
C PHE A 304 -5.95 -15.60 19.22
N ALA A 305 -7.02 -15.04 19.77
CA ALA A 305 -7.86 -14.07 19.07
C ALA A 305 -7.06 -12.82 18.65
N SER A 306 -6.18 -12.31 19.52
CA SER A 306 -5.30 -11.16 19.24
C SER A 306 -4.27 -11.46 18.16
N ILE A 307 -3.69 -12.67 18.17
CA ILE A 307 -2.82 -13.14 17.08
C ILE A 307 -3.61 -13.16 15.77
N ILE A 308 -4.82 -13.74 15.75
CA ILE A 308 -5.66 -13.82 14.55
C ILE A 308 -6.04 -12.43 14.03
N ALA A 309 -6.46 -11.51 14.92
CA ALA A 309 -6.75 -10.12 14.59
C ALA A 309 -5.55 -9.42 13.91
N SER A 310 -4.37 -9.56 14.53
CA SER A 310 -3.12 -9.01 14.01
C SER A 310 -2.77 -9.58 12.63
N GLN A 311 -3.00 -10.88 12.40
CA GLN A 311 -2.75 -11.53 11.12
C GLN A 311 -3.59 -10.96 9.99
N SER A 312 -4.90 -10.81 10.20
CA SER A 312 -5.80 -10.27 9.21
C SER A 312 -5.36 -8.87 8.77
N LEU A 313 -5.01 -8.01 9.73
CA LEU A 313 -4.61 -6.64 9.42
C LEU A 313 -3.24 -6.53 8.73
N ILE A 314 -2.28 -7.40 9.09
CA ILE A 314 -0.98 -7.49 8.38
C ILE A 314 -1.21 -7.94 6.93
N SER A 315 -2.07 -8.94 6.72
CA SER A 315 -2.46 -9.38 5.37
C SER A 315 -3.13 -8.26 4.59
N GLY A 316 -4.10 -7.56 5.20
CA GLY A 316 -4.76 -6.40 4.60
C GLY A 316 -3.78 -5.27 4.25
N SER A 317 -2.75 -5.05 5.07
CA SER A 317 -1.67 -4.10 4.78
C SER A 317 -0.87 -4.48 3.53
N PHE A 318 -0.62 -5.77 3.28
CA PHE A 318 0.03 -6.21 2.04
C PHE A 318 -0.85 -5.96 0.81
N THR A 319 -2.16 -6.21 0.92
CA THR A 319 -3.15 -5.91 -0.12
C THR A 319 -3.17 -4.42 -0.43
N LEU A 320 -3.31 -3.58 0.61
CA LEU A 320 -3.34 -2.13 0.48
C LEU A 320 -2.05 -1.59 -0.16
N VAL A 321 -0.87 -2.06 0.25
CA VAL A 321 0.40 -1.65 -0.39
C VAL A 321 0.45 -2.10 -1.85
N SER A 322 0.00 -3.32 -2.17
CA SER A 322 -0.06 -3.82 -3.55
C SER A 322 -0.98 -2.96 -4.43
N GLU A 323 -2.14 -2.56 -3.91
CA GLU A 323 -3.07 -1.64 -4.59
C GLU A 323 -2.45 -0.25 -4.80
N ALA A 324 -1.80 0.31 -3.78
CA ALA A 324 -1.10 1.59 -3.87
C ALA A 324 0.05 1.54 -4.90
N ILE A 325 0.77 0.43 -5.01
CA ILE A 325 1.79 0.21 -6.06
C ILE A 325 1.13 0.23 -7.45
N ARG A 326 0.00 -0.45 -7.64
CA ARG A 326 -0.76 -0.45 -8.92
C ARG A 326 -1.26 0.95 -9.28
N LEU A 327 -1.62 1.75 -8.29
CA LEU A 327 -2.00 3.16 -8.44
C LEU A 327 -0.79 4.11 -8.63
N LYS A 328 0.43 3.58 -8.67
CA LYS A 328 1.70 4.34 -8.77
C LYS A 328 1.90 5.33 -7.61
N LEU A 329 1.32 5.04 -6.45
CA LEU A 329 1.48 5.80 -5.20
C LEU A 329 2.69 5.31 -4.39
N LEU A 330 3.14 4.08 -4.54
CA LEU A 330 4.31 3.55 -3.80
C LEU A 330 5.40 3.01 -4.75
N PRO A 331 6.66 2.89 -4.27
CA PRO A 331 7.71 2.16 -4.99
C PRO A 331 7.29 0.73 -5.33
N MET A 332 7.78 0.23 -6.46
CA MET A 332 7.67 -1.19 -6.77
C MET A 332 8.45 -1.99 -5.71
N LEU A 333 7.76 -2.83 -4.96
CA LEU A 333 8.33 -3.74 -3.95
C LEU A 333 8.28 -5.18 -4.47
N LYS A 334 9.13 -6.05 -3.91
CA LYS A 334 9.10 -7.48 -4.23
C LYS A 334 7.91 -8.13 -3.54
N ILE A 335 6.97 -8.65 -4.33
CA ILE A 335 5.76 -9.32 -3.87
C ILE A 335 5.92 -10.83 -4.13
N TYR A 336 5.67 -11.63 -3.11
CA TYR A 336 5.55 -13.08 -3.22
C TYR A 336 4.10 -13.51 -3.06
N TYR A 337 3.71 -14.57 -3.76
CA TYR A 337 2.37 -15.16 -3.68
C TYR A 337 2.50 -16.60 -3.15
N PRO A 338 2.66 -16.79 -1.83
CA PRO A 338 2.77 -18.13 -1.23
C PRO A 338 1.53 -19.02 -1.47
N GLY A 339 0.36 -18.41 -1.72
CA GLY A 339 -0.92 -19.09 -1.73
C GLY A 339 -1.53 -19.43 -3.09
N GLN A 340 -2.58 -20.26 -3.01
CA GLN A 340 -3.69 -20.51 -3.97
C GLN A 340 -4.12 -19.34 -4.84
N THR A 341 -4.43 -18.27 -4.12
CA THR A 341 -5.32 -17.19 -4.53
C THR A 341 -4.55 -15.87 -4.52
N LEU A 342 -5.01 -14.92 -5.34
CA LEU A 342 -4.42 -13.56 -5.44
C LEU A 342 -4.27 -12.86 -4.09
N GLY A 343 -5.20 -13.10 -3.16
CA GLY A 343 -5.21 -12.45 -1.86
C GLY A 343 -4.10 -12.89 -0.89
N GLN A 344 -3.39 -14.00 -1.14
CA GLN A 344 -2.31 -14.43 -0.25
C GLN A 344 -0.99 -13.78 -0.65
N LEU A 345 -0.87 -12.48 -0.37
CA LEU A 345 0.31 -11.67 -0.66
C LEU A 345 1.30 -11.71 0.49
N TYR A 346 2.60 -11.71 0.17
CA TYR A 346 3.67 -11.50 1.14
C TYR A 346 4.68 -10.50 0.61
N ILE A 347 4.85 -9.38 1.31
CA ILE A 347 5.78 -8.31 0.95
C ILE A 347 6.81 -8.15 2.07
N PRO A 348 8.03 -8.71 1.95
CA PRO A 348 8.98 -8.76 3.07
C PRO A 348 9.37 -7.38 3.61
N ALA A 349 9.48 -6.38 2.73
CA ALA A 349 9.82 -5.02 3.13
C ALA A 349 8.74 -4.39 4.02
N VAL A 350 7.47 -4.63 3.69
CA VAL A 350 6.31 -4.15 4.48
C VAL A 350 6.24 -4.92 5.79
N ASN A 351 6.40 -6.25 5.75
CA ASN A 351 6.41 -7.10 6.94
C ASN A 351 7.46 -6.64 7.96
N PHE A 352 8.67 -6.38 7.49
CA PHE A 352 9.77 -5.92 8.32
C PHE A 352 9.52 -4.51 8.87
N ALA A 353 9.00 -3.59 8.06
CA ALA A 353 8.65 -2.24 8.50
C ALA A 353 7.54 -2.25 9.57
N LEU A 354 6.48 -3.06 9.38
CA LEU A 354 5.42 -3.26 10.36
C LEU A 354 5.95 -3.87 11.65
N TRP A 355 6.80 -4.89 11.57
CA TRP A 355 7.41 -5.52 12.74
C TRP A 355 8.21 -4.53 13.60
N ILE A 356 9.09 -3.74 12.97
CA ILE A 356 9.87 -2.71 13.66
C ILE A 356 8.94 -1.68 14.28
N THR A 357 8.00 -1.15 13.51
CA THR A 357 7.10 -0.08 13.97
C THR A 357 6.26 -0.56 15.16
N THR A 358 5.67 -1.75 15.07
CA THR A 358 4.91 -2.38 16.15
C THR A 358 5.77 -2.58 17.40
N SER A 359 6.99 -3.09 17.24
CA SER A 359 7.91 -3.32 18.35
C SER A 359 8.32 -2.01 19.05
N CYS A 360 8.60 -0.96 18.27
CA CYS A 360 8.88 0.38 18.80
C CYS A 360 7.70 0.96 19.58
N ILE A 361 6.46 0.77 19.10
CA ILE A 361 5.24 1.22 19.79
C ILE A 361 5.11 0.51 21.15
N VAL A 362 5.29 -0.81 21.19
CA VAL A 362 5.23 -1.59 22.45
C VAL A 362 6.30 -1.13 23.44
N ILE A 363 7.54 -0.90 22.98
CA ILE A 363 8.63 -0.43 23.84
C ILE A 363 8.35 1.00 24.36
N TYR A 364 7.80 1.87 23.52
CA TYR A 364 7.54 3.26 23.87
C TYR A 364 6.38 3.42 24.86
N PHE A 365 5.22 2.83 24.56
CA PHE A 365 4.00 3.01 25.37
C PHE A 365 3.85 2.02 26.52
N ARG A 366 4.49 0.84 26.41
CA ARG A 366 4.53 -0.24 27.40
C ARG A 366 3.20 -0.92 27.73
N THR A 367 2.14 -0.17 28.05
CA THR A 367 0.81 -0.65 28.46
C THR A 367 -0.23 -0.45 27.36
N SER A 368 -1.27 -1.28 27.31
CA SER A 368 -2.38 -1.14 26.34
C SER A 368 -3.12 0.21 26.45
N ALA A 369 -3.46 0.65 27.66
CA ALA A 369 -4.19 1.90 27.93
C ALA A 369 -3.56 3.14 27.26
N HIS A 370 -2.24 3.29 27.37
CA HIS A 370 -1.52 4.40 26.71
C HIS A 370 -1.52 4.29 25.18
N MET A 371 -1.54 3.07 24.63
CA MET A 371 -1.60 2.84 23.18
C MET A 371 -3.02 3.11 22.62
N GLU A 372 -4.07 2.78 23.38
CA GLU A 372 -5.48 3.00 22.98
C GLU A 372 -5.81 4.46 22.70
N ALA A 373 -5.25 5.36 23.53
CA ALA A 373 -5.40 6.80 23.36
C ALA A 373 -4.91 7.28 21.97
N ALA A 374 -3.92 6.59 21.41
CA ALA A 374 -3.36 6.88 20.09
C ALA A 374 -4.09 6.17 18.95
N TYR A 375 -4.58 4.96 19.21
CA TYR A 375 -5.19 4.03 18.27
C TYR A 375 -6.46 4.58 17.59
N GLY A 376 -7.40 5.12 18.36
CA GLY A 376 -8.69 5.59 17.83
C GLY A 376 -8.61 6.74 16.81
N LEU A 377 -7.56 7.56 16.88
CA LEU A 377 -7.42 8.75 16.04
C LEU A 377 -7.22 8.41 14.55
N ALA A 378 -6.29 7.50 14.23
CA ALA A 378 -5.97 7.20 12.83
C ALA A 378 -7.10 6.48 12.10
N ILE A 379 -7.73 5.50 12.75
CA ILE A 379 -8.84 4.75 12.15
C ILE A 379 -9.98 5.72 11.84
N THR A 380 -10.29 6.66 12.73
CA THR A 380 -11.36 7.65 12.48
C THR A 380 -11.08 8.49 11.23
N VAL A 381 -9.82 8.90 11.02
CA VAL A 381 -9.42 9.63 9.80
C VAL A 381 -9.62 8.76 8.56
N THR A 382 -9.23 7.48 8.60
CA THR A 382 -9.50 6.54 7.50
C THR A 382 -11.00 6.47 7.20
N MET A 383 -11.82 6.27 8.23
CA MET A 383 -13.28 6.13 8.09
C MET A 383 -13.90 7.38 7.46
N LEU A 384 -13.48 8.58 7.87
CA LEU A 384 -13.90 9.86 7.28
C LEU A 384 -13.55 9.94 5.80
N MET A 385 -12.32 9.56 5.42
CA MET A 385 -11.91 9.55 4.01
C MET A 385 -12.70 8.52 3.20
N THR A 386 -12.99 7.35 3.76
CA THR A 386 -13.86 6.33 3.15
C THR A 386 -15.28 6.86 2.96
N SER A 387 -15.85 7.57 3.93
CA SER A 387 -17.17 8.22 3.83
C SER A 387 -17.21 9.28 2.71
N VAL A 388 -16.14 10.07 2.55
CA VAL A 388 -16.01 10.99 1.41
C VAL A 388 -16.00 10.25 0.09
N LEU A 389 -15.22 9.17 -0.06
CA LEU A 389 -15.18 8.40 -1.31
C LEU A 389 -16.51 7.67 -1.59
N LEU A 390 -17.18 7.15 -0.55
CA LEU A 390 -18.49 6.50 -0.67
C LEU A 390 -19.56 7.46 -1.18
N SER A 391 -19.49 8.75 -0.83
CA SER A 391 -20.43 9.75 -1.35
C SER A 391 -20.39 9.83 -2.89
N TYR A 392 -19.20 9.78 -3.48
CA TYR A 392 -19.03 9.78 -4.93
C TYR A 392 -19.41 8.44 -5.57
N TYR A 393 -19.18 7.33 -4.87
CA TYR A 393 -19.62 6.01 -5.32
C TYR A 393 -21.15 5.93 -5.43
N LEU A 394 -21.87 6.45 -4.43
CA LEU A 394 -23.34 6.49 -4.45
C LEU A 394 -23.87 7.34 -5.61
N VAL A 395 -23.23 8.50 -5.87
CA VAL A 395 -23.55 9.33 -7.04
C VAL A 395 -23.30 8.57 -8.35
N GLN A 396 -22.15 7.88 -8.46
CA GLN A 396 -21.81 7.09 -9.64
C GLN A 396 -22.78 5.92 -9.88
N LYS A 397 -23.35 5.35 -8.82
CA LYS A 397 -24.39 4.31 -8.86
C LYS A 397 -25.77 4.83 -9.28
N GLY A 398 -25.95 6.14 -9.42
CA GLY A 398 -27.19 6.76 -9.90
C GLY A 398 -28.10 7.30 -8.80
N LEU A 399 -27.66 7.35 -7.54
CA LEU A 399 -28.44 8.07 -6.50
C LEU A 399 -28.43 9.58 -6.79
N PRO A 400 -29.56 10.28 -6.55
CA PRO A 400 -29.59 11.74 -6.63
C PRO A 400 -28.51 12.36 -5.73
N ARG A 401 -27.80 13.36 -6.25
CA ARG A 401 -26.66 13.98 -5.54
C ARG A 401 -27.02 14.44 -4.12
N ALA A 402 -28.18 15.07 -3.96
CA ALA A 402 -28.66 15.54 -2.66
C ALA A 402 -28.84 14.39 -1.66
N LEU A 403 -29.38 13.25 -2.10
CA LEU A 403 -29.57 12.08 -1.24
C LEU A 403 -28.23 11.41 -0.91
N ALA A 404 -27.36 11.22 -1.91
CA ALA A 404 -26.04 10.61 -1.70
C ALA A 404 -25.19 11.41 -0.70
N PHE A 405 -25.12 12.73 -0.88
CA PHE A 405 -24.42 13.60 0.06
C PHE A 405 -25.14 13.70 1.41
N GLY A 406 -26.47 13.70 1.45
CA GLY A 406 -27.24 13.73 2.71
C GLY A 406 -26.99 12.50 3.59
N ILE A 407 -27.06 11.29 3.00
CA ILE A 407 -26.78 10.03 3.73
C ILE A 407 -25.33 10.03 4.23
N MET A 408 -24.36 10.42 3.41
CA MET A 408 -22.96 10.43 3.84
C MET A 408 -22.64 11.57 4.81
N ALA A 409 -23.31 12.72 4.71
CA ALA A 409 -23.15 13.81 5.67
C ALA A 409 -23.56 13.37 7.09
N PHE A 410 -24.60 12.54 7.22
CA PHE A 410 -24.97 11.94 8.49
C PHE A 410 -23.83 11.11 9.11
N PHE A 411 -23.17 10.24 8.33
CA PHE A 411 -22.03 9.46 8.82
C PHE A 411 -20.80 10.32 9.09
N ILE A 412 -20.49 11.27 8.21
CA ILE A 412 -19.39 12.23 8.39
C ILE A 412 -19.60 13.05 9.67
N LEU A 413 -20.84 13.41 10.03
CA LEU A 413 -21.13 14.12 11.28
C LEU A 413 -20.83 13.23 12.50
N ILE A 414 -21.26 11.97 12.49
CA ILE A 414 -20.96 11.02 13.58
C ILE A 414 -19.45 10.79 13.71
N GLU A 415 -18.77 10.53 12.60
CA GLU A 415 -17.33 10.32 12.55
C GLU A 415 -16.55 11.58 12.92
N GLY A 416 -17.07 12.75 12.56
CA GLY A 416 -16.53 14.05 12.97
C GLY A 416 -16.59 14.23 14.48
N MET A 417 -17.68 13.82 15.14
CA MET A 417 -17.76 13.81 16.60
C MET A 417 -16.73 12.85 17.22
N PHE A 418 -16.58 11.63 16.67
CA PHE A 418 -15.53 10.70 17.11
C PHE A 418 -14.11 11.25 16.92
N PHE A 419 -13.88 11.96 15.81
CA PHE A 419 -12.60 12.57 15.51
C PHE A 419 -12.27 13.66 16.51
N ILE A 420 -13.21 14.58 16.78
CA ILE A 420 -13.04 15.65 17.78
C ILE A 420 -12.81 15.05 19.17
N ALA A 421 -13.59 14.04 19.55
CA ALA A 421 -13.45 13.37 20.84
C ALA A 421 -12.09 12.67 20.99
N SER A 422 -11.56 12.08 19.92
CA SER A 422 -10.26 11.41 19.91
C SER A 422 -9.08 12.37 19.76
N ALA A 423 -9.27 13.54 19.15
CA ALA A 423 -8.22 14.52 18.90
C ALA A 423 -7.61 15.10 20.19
N ILE A 424 -8.34 15.11 21.30
CA ILE A 424 -7.81 15.60 22.59
C ILE A 424 -6.83 14.60 23.23
N LYS A 425 -6.95 13.32 22.87
CA LYS A 425 -5.95 12.29 23.22
C LYS A 425 -4.67 12.39 22.37
N PHE A 426 -4.57 13.36 21.45
CA PHE A 426 -3.39 13.56 20.60
C PHE A 426 -2.11 13.75 21.39
N MET A 427 -2.14 14.56 22.46
CA MET A 427 -0.98 14.81 23.31
C MET A 427 -0.60 13.60 24.19
N HIS A 428 -1.52 12.65 24.35
CA HIS A 428 -1.34 11.45 25.18
C HIS A 428 -0.91 10.22 24.36
N GLY A 429 -0.46 10.41 23.11
CA GLY A 429 0.11 9.35 22.27
C GLY A 429 -0.34 9.38 20.81
N GLY A 430 -1.48 10.02 20.49
CA GLY A 430 -2.03 10.06 19.12
C GLY A 430 -1.09 10.68 18.08
N TYR A 431 -0.19 11.56 18.50
CA TYR A 431 0.82 12.15 17.61
C TYR A 431 1.76 11.11 16.96
N VAL A 432 2.04 9.98 17.62
CA VAL A 432 2.92 8.92 17.09
C VAL A 432 2.31 8.33 15.81
N VAL A 433 1.01 8.08 15.85
CA VAL A 433 0.26 7.49 14.73
C VAL A 433 0.13 8.46 13.57
N VAL A 434 -0.13 9.73 13.88
CA VAL A 434 -0.16 10.79 12.87
C VAL A 434 1.22 10.95 12.22
N LEU A 435 2.31 10.86 12.99
CA LEU A 435 3.67 10.92 12.45
C LEU A 435 3.94 9.77 11.48
N ILE A 436 3.57 8.53 11.84
CA ILE A 436 3.71 7.35 10.96
C ILE A 436 2.89 7.56 9.68
N ALA A 437 1.63 7.98 9.80
CA ALA A 437 0.78 8.25 8.65
C ALA A 437 1.34 9.37 7.76
N LEU A 438 1.90 10.44 8.34
CA LEU A 438 2.56 11.52 7.59
C LEU A 438 3.81 11.05 6.84
N ILE A 439 4.60 10.15 7.41
CA ILE A 439 5.75 9.54 6.72
C ILE A 439 5.28 8.72 5.51
N ILE A 440 4.26 7.89 5.69
CA ILE A 440 3.69 7.07 4.60
C ILE A 440 3.09 7.99 3.52
N MET A 441 2.31 8.99 3.93
CA MET A 441 1.71 9.98 3.03
C MET A 441 2.77 10.78 2.28
N PHE A 442 3.88 11.14 2.92
CA PHE A 442 5.00 11.82 2.28
C PHE A 442 5.61 10.96 1.17
N VAL A 443 5.83 9.67 1.42
CA VAL A 443 6.29 8.73 0.37
C VAL A 443 5.27 8.67 -0.77
N MET A 444 3.98 8.55 -0.45
CA MET A 444 2.91 8.53 -1.47
C MET A 444 2.87 9.80 -2.31
N PHE A 445 2.99 10.95 -1.67
CA PHE A 445 3.03 12.26 -2.30
C PHE A 445 4.22 12.41 -3.25
N ILE A 446 5.42 12.03 -2.80
CA ILE A 446 6.64 12.04 -3.63
C ILE A 446 6.48 11.13 -4.85
N TRP A 447 5.84 9.98 -4.70
CA TRP A 447 5.60 9.07 -5.82
C TRP A 447 4.56 9.61 -6.79
N HIS A 448 3.42 10.09 -6.28
CA HIS A 448 2.34 10.65 -7.06
C HIS A 448 2.81 11.85 -7.90
N HIS A 449 3.38 12.88 -7.24
CA HIS A 449 3.91 14.06 -7.90
C HIS A 449 5.10 13.70 -8.78
N GLY A 450 6.03 12.86 -8.32
CA GLY A 450 7.18 12.46 -9.10
C GLY A 450 6.80 11.73 -10.39
N ASN A 451 5.75 10.91 -10.37
CA ASN A 451 5.23 10.26 -11.58
C ASN A 451 4.53 11.25 -12.51
N ALA A 452 3.79 12.22 -11.98
CA ALA A 452 3.17 13.28 -12.77
C ALA A 452 4.21 14.18 -13.47
N ILE A 453 5.27 14.56 -12.75
CA ILE A 453 6.38 15.35 -13.30
C ILE A 453 7.09 14.55 -14.40
N VAL A 454 7.45 13.29 -14.13
CA VAL A 454 8.07 12.39 -15.13
C VAL A 454 7.19 12.26 -16.38
N PHE A 455 5.87 12.11 -16.22
CA PHE A 455 4.95 12.01 -17.35
C PHE A 455 4.87 13.29 -18.19
N LYS A 456 5.08 14.47 -17.58
CA LYS A 456 5.12 15.76 -18.30
C LYS A 456 6.33 15.88 -19.24
N TYR A 457 7.46 15.26 -18.89
CA TYR A 457 8.71 15.42 -19.64
C TYR A 457 9.01 14.27 -20.61
N ILE A 458 8.38 13.11 -20.40
CA ILE A 458 8.57 11.97 -21.30
C ILE A 458 7.87 12.25 -22.63
N LYS A 459 8.66 12.21 -23.70
CA LYS A 459 8.18 12.21 -25.06
C LYS A 459 8.11 10.77 -25.55
N SER A 460 7.01 10.41 -26.17
CA SER A 460 6.88 9.16 -26.93
C SER A 460 7.25 9.42 -28.39
N LEU A 461 7.82 8.43 -29.05
CA LEU A 461 8.11 8.46 -30.48
C LEU A 461 7.38 7.31 -31.16
N ASN A 462 6.89 7.52 -32.38
CA ASN A 462 6.33 6.47 -33.20
C ASN A 462 7.48 5.67 -33.85
N LEU A 463 7.51 4.37 -33.61
CA LEU A 463 8.55 3.48 -34.10
C LEU A 463 8.55 3.36 -35.64
N ASN A 464 7.42 3.60 -36.30
CA ASN A 464 7.32 3.60 -37.77
C ASN A 464 8.26 4.60 -38.41
N ASP A 465 8.39 5.79 -37.82
CA ASP A 465 9.21 6.89 -38.33
C ASP A 465 10.72 6.53 -38.37
N TYR A 466 11.12 5.54 -37.56
CA TYR A 466 12.52 5.13 -37.37
C TYR A 466 12.86 3.77 -37.99
N LYS A 467 11.91 3.09 -38.64
CA LYS A 467 12.16 1.77 -39.28
C LYS A 467 13.35 1.81 -40.24
N HIS A 468 13.39 2.82 -41.11
CA HIS A 468 14.47 2.95 -42.09
C HIS A 468 15.84 3.16 -41.44
N GLN A 469 15.92 3.95 -40.37
CA GLN A 469 17.17 4.16 -39.64
C GLN A 469 17.63 2.90 -38.90
N LEU A 470 16.71 2.18 -38.27
CA LEU A 470 17.02 0.90 -37.62
C LEU A 470 17.47 -0.17 -38.63
N LYS A 471 16.88 -0.19 -39.83
CA LYS A 471 17.34 -1.04 -40.93
C LYS A 471 18.75 -0.67 -41.39
N ALA A 472 18.99 0.62 -41.64
CA ALA A 472 20.31 1.09 -42.03
C ALA A 472 21.37 0.70 -40.98
N LEU A 473 21.07 0.87 -39.69
CA LEU A 473 21.96 0.47 -38.60
C LEU A 473 22.19 -1.04 -38.53
N ARG A 474 21.17 -1.87 -38.77
CA ARG A 474 21.30 -3.34 -38.84
C ARG A 474 22.27 -3.75 -39.94
N ASP A 475 22.10 -3.15 -41.13
CA ASP A 475 22.82 -3.52 -42.34
C ASP A 475 24.22 -2.87 -42.43
N ASP A 476 24.53 -1.91 -41.54
CA ASP A 476 25.82 -1.22 -41.51
C ASP A 476 26.95 -2.13 -41.00
N SER A 477 27.80 -2.60 -41.92
CA SER A 477 28.95 -3.44 -41.59
C SER A 477 30.12 -2.70 -40.94
N THR A 478 30.11 -1.37 -40.89
CA THR A 478 31.19 -0.56 -40.29
C THR A 478 31.10 -0.49 -38.77
N ILE A 479 29.93 -0.80 -38.21
CA ILE A 479 29.67 -0.81 -36.77
C ILE A 479 29.64 -2.26 -36.29
N ASP A 480 30.35 -2.55 -35.20
CA ASP A 480 30.31 -3.89 -34.59
C ASP A 480 28.90 -4.27 -34.14
N VAL A 481 28.53 -5.54 -34.32
CA VAL A 481 27.25 -6.06 -33.81
C VAL A 481 27.28 -6.00 -32.29
N TYR A 482 26.36 -5.24 -31.71
CA TYR A 482 26.23 -5.09 -30.27
C TYR A 482 25.69 -6.36 -29.61
N GLN A 483 24.72 -7.03 -30.26
CA GLN A 483 24.23 -8.37 -29.96
C GLN A 483 23.30 -8.87 -31.09
N THR A 484 23.07 -10.18 -31.21
CA THR A 484 22.03 -10.72 -32.10
C THR A 484 20.65 -10.19 -31.73
N ASN A 485 20.26 -10.32 -30.45
CA ASN A 485 18.99 -9.85 -29.93
C ASN A 485 19.20 -8.77 -28.86
N VAL A 486 18.81 -7.53 -29.17
CA VAL A 486 18.84 -6.41 -28.22
C VAL A 486 17.46 -6.19 -27.66
N VAL A 487 17.32 -6.33 -26.34
CA VAL A 487 16.01 -6.34 -25.66
C VAL A 487 15.84 -5.11 -24.78
N TYR A 488 14.84 -4.29 -25.08
CA TYR A 488 14.38 -3.19 -24.25
C TYR A 488 13.09 -3.58 -23.52
N LEU A 489 13.15 -3.56 -22.19
CA LEU A 489 11.98 -3.75 -21.35
C LEU A 489 11.29 -2.40 -21.15
N THR A 490 10.05 -2.29 -21.58
CA THR A 490 9.26 -1.07 -21.42
C THR A 490 7.89 -1.37 -20.81
N SER A 491 7.51 -0.57 -19.81
CA SER A 491 6.15 -0.59 -19.25
C SER A 491 5.18 0.31 -20.03
N ARG A 492 5.70 1.11 -20.97
CA ARG A 492 4.98 2.13 -21.73
C ARG A 492 5.13 1.84 -23.22
N MET A 493 4.25 0.96 -23.69
CA MET A 493 4.13 0.63 -25.09
C MET A 493 2.65 0.69 -25.43
N ASP A 494 2.28 1.66 -26.26
CA ASP A 494 0.91 1.82 -26.74
C ASP A 494 0.92 1.88 -28.26
N HIS A 495 0.40 0.83 -28.88
CA HIS A 495 0.50 0.64 -30.33
C HIS A 495 1.95 0.92 -30.79
N GLU A 496 2.14 1.78 -31.77
CA GLU A 496 3.44 2.02 -32.40
C GLU A 496 4.35 2.93 -31.56
N TRP A 497 3.87 3.45 -30.42
CA TRP A 497 4.57 4.42 -29.60
C TRP A 497 5.43 3.75 -28.52
N ILE A 498 6.69 4.18 -28.45
CA ILE A 498 7.65 3.79 -27.42
C ILE A 498 8.31 5.02 -26.77
N ASP A 499 8.89 4.84 -25.58
CA ASP A 499 9.60 5.91 -24.87
C ASP A 499 10.79 6.42 -25.71
N ARG A 500 10.91 7.74 -25.91
CA ARG A 500 12.01 8.36 -26.67
C ARG A 500 13.39 7.94 -26.18
N SER A 501 13.53 7.68 -24.89
CA SER A 501 14.77 7.24 -24.26
C SER A 501 15.31 5.93 -24.85
N ILE A 502 14.43 5.06 -25.37
CA ILE A 502 14.81 3.82 -26.05
C ILE A 502 15.50 4.10 -27.39
N LEU A 503 14.89 4.91 -28.25
CA LEU A 503 15.51 5.27 -29.54
C LEU A 503 16.78 6.10 -29.35
N TYR A 504 16.80 7.01 -28.38
CA TYR A 504 18.00 7.74 -27.98
C TYR A 504 19.13 6.79 -27.55
N SER A 505 18.80 5.72 -26.82
CA SER A 505 19.78 4.68 -26.45
C SER A 505 20.28 3.93 -27.69
N ILE A 506 19.43 3.59 -28.64
CA ILE A 506 19.81 2.81 -29.84
C ILE A 506 20.62 3.63 -30.84
N LEU A 507 20.22 4.88 -31.08
CA LEU A 507 20.70 5.69 -32.21
C LEU A 507 21.67 6.81 -31.79
N ASP A 508 21.39 7.52 -30.70
CA ASP A 508 22.09 8.77 -30.36
C ASP A 508 23.24 8.61 -29.36
N LYS A 509 23.32 7.47 -28.65
CA LYS A 509 24.47 7.14 -27.80
C LYS A 509 25.56 6.46 -28.64
N ARG A 510 26.12 5.35 -28.16
CA ARG A 510 26.84 4.40 -29.01
C ARG A 510 25.79 3.62 -29.80
N PRO A 511 25.77 3.74 -31.15
CA PRO A 511 24.80 3.02 -31.97
C PRO A 511 24.82 1.53 -31.67
N LYS A 512 23.65 0.94 -31.42
CA LYS A 512 23.52 -0.47 -31.05
C LYS A 512 23.07 -1.28 -32.25
N ARG A 513 24.00 -1.66 -33.11
CA ARG A 513 23.70 -2.56 -34.22
C ARG A 513 23.26 -3.92 -33.70
N ALA A 514 22.13 -4.42 -34.18
CA ALA A 514 21.60 -5.73 -33.81
C ALA A 514 20.92 -6.38 -35.01
N GLN A 515 20.85 -7.72 -35.02
CA GLN A 515 20.02 -8.40 -36.02
C GLN A 515 18.53 -8.18 -35.73
N VAL A 516 18.15 -8.17 -34.45
CA VAL A 516 16.76 -8.00 -34.01
C VAL A 516 16.67 -7.09 -32.78
N TYR A 517 15.82 -6.07 -32.88
CA TYR A 517 15.43 -5.15 -31.82
C TYR A 517 14.11 -5.59 -31.19
N TRP A 518 14.17 -5.96 -29.91
CA TRP A 518 13.02 -6.43 -29.15
C TRP A 518 12.52 -5.36 -28.19
N PHE A 519 11.25 -5.01 -28.30
CA PHE A 519 10.56 -4.15 -27.35
C PHE A 519 9.56 -5.03 -26.59
N VAL A 520 9.77 -5.19 -25.28
CA VAL A 520 9.06 -6.18 -24.46
C VAL A 520 8.27 -5.49 -23.35
N ASN A 521 6.97 -5.73 -23.33
CA ASN A 521 6.06 -5.31 -22.28
C ASN A 521 5.54 -6.54 -21.53
N VAL A 522 5.55 -6.50 -20.19
CA VAL A 522 5.07 -7.60 -19.35
C VAL A 522 3.82 -7.14 -18.61
N LYS A 523 2.71 -7.85 -18.81
CA LYS A 523 1.44 -7.59 -18.13
C LYS A 523 1.13 -8.76 -17.20
N VAL A 524 0.86 -8.45 -15.93
CA VAL A 524 0.39 -9.44 -14.97
C VAL A 524 -1.12 -9.57 -15.12
N THR A 525 -1.60 -10.79 -15.29
CA THR A 525 -3.02 -11.13 -15.43
C THR A 525 -3.58 -11.65 -14.11
N ASP A 526 -4.92 -11.62 -13.98
CA ASP A 526 -5.63 -12.06 -12.78
C ASP A 526 -5.72 -13.60 -12.70
N GLU A 527 -5.50 -14.30 -13.80
CA GLU A 527 -5.45 -15.76 -13.83
C GLU A 527 -4.08 -16.26 -13.34
N PRO A 528 -4.03 -17.34 -12.53
CA PRO A 528 -2.81 -17.73 -11.80
C PRO A 528 -1.65 -18.16 -12.69
N PHE A 529 -1.95 -18.94 -13.72
CA PHE A 529 -0.96 -19.66 -14.52
C PHE A 529 -0.95 -19.22 -15.99
N THR A 530 -1.56 -18.08 -16.31
CA THR A 530 -1.55 -17.55 -17.68
C THR A 530 -0.11 -17.36 -18.16
N ALA A 531 0.17 -17.86 -19.34
CA ALA A 531 1.50 -17.79 -19.95
C ALA A 531 1.32 -17.57 -21.45
N GLU A 532 0.82 -16.41 -21.81
CA GLU A 532 0.46 -16.06 -23.18
C GLU A 532 1.33 -14.90 -23.67
N TYR A 533 1.47 -14.77 -24.98
CA TYR A 533 2.14 -13.62 -25.57
C TYR A 533 1.44 -13.15 -26.84
N LYS A 534 1.53 -11.85 -27.10
CA LYS A 534 1.13 -11.22 -28.36
C LYS A 534 2.38 -10.60 -29.00
N VAL A 535 2.65 -10.97 -30.25
CA VAL A 535 3.78 -10.44 -31.02
C VAL A 535 3.30 -9.66 -32.24
N ASP A 536 3.88 -8.49 -32.43
CA ASP A 536 3.76 -7.65 -33.62
C ASP A 536 5.15 -7.42 -34.23
N MET A 537 5.32 -7.81 -35.50
CA MET A 537 6.59 -7.71 -36.24
C MET A 537 6.74 -6.36 -36.95
N MET A 538 5.73 -5.48 -36.86
CA MET A 538 5.72 -4.16 -37.48
C MET A 538 5.98 -4.19 -39.01
N GLY A 539 5.65 -5.31 -39.68
CA GLY A 539 5.94 -5.52 -41.10
C GLY A 539 7.43 -5.70 -41.44
N THR A 540 8.25 -6.11 -40.47
CA THR A 540 9.71 -6.30 -40.61
C THR A 540 10.16 -7.63 -40.01
N ASP A 541 11.41 -8.02 -40.20
CA ASP A 541 12.05 -9.19 -39.58
C ASP A 541 13.07 -8.81 -38.47
N TYR A 542 13.25 -7.52 -38.19
CA TYR A 542 14.24 -6.99 -37.25
C TYR A 542 13.66 -6.11 -36.15
N ILE A 543 12.37 -5.74 -36.20
CA ILE A 543 11.68 -5.03 -35.12
C ILE A 543 10.59 -5.95 -34.58
N VAL A 544 10.73 -6.34 -33.31
CA VAL A 544 9.76 -7.24 -32.66
C VAL A 544 9.20 -6.58 -31.42
N ARG A 545 7.88 -6.41 -31.41
CA ARG A 545 7.13 -5.92 -30.26
C ARG A 545 6.40 -7.09 -29.63
N VAL A 546 6.67 -7.31 -28.35
CA VAL A 546 6.10 -8.44 -27.60
C VAL A 546 5.39 -7.93 -26.36
N VAL A 547 4.14 -8.34 -26.18
CA VAL A 547 3.42 -8.22 -24.91
C VAL A 547 3.29 -9.61 -24.32
N ILE A 548 3.94 -9.85 -23.18
CA ILE A 548 3.87 -11.12 -22.45
C ILE A 548 2.83 -10.96 -21.34
N TYR A 549 1.82 -11.83 -21.33
CA TYR A 549 0.78 -11.94 -20.33
C TYR A 549 1.14 -13.08 -19.38
N LEU A 550 1.55 -12.73 -18.16
CA LEU A 550 1.94 -13.68 -17.13
C LEU A 550 0.92 -13.68 -16.01
N GLY A 551 0.50 -14.86 -15.56
CA GLY A 551 -0.31 -15.02 -14.37
C GLY A 551 0.46 -14.65 -13.11
N PHE A 552 -0.24 -14.29 -12.04
CA PHE A 552 0.40 -13.84 -10.79
C PHE A 552 1.27 -14.90 -10.10
N ARG A 553 1.11 -16.20 -10.43
CA ARG A 553 1.97 -17.29 -9.93
C ARG A 553 3.14 -17.61 -10.87
N MET A 554 3.15 -17.03 -12.07
CA MET A 554 4.22 -17.25 -13.03
C MET A 554 5.45 -16.43 -12.63
N ARG A 555 6.61 -17.08 -12.57
CA ARG A 555 7.88 -16.38 -12.37
C ARG A 555 8.15 -15.48 -13.57
N GLN A 556 8.58 -14.25 -13.32
CA GLN A 556 8.91 -13.28 -14.37
C GLN A 556 10.33 -13.49 -14.91
N GLU A 557 10.64 -14.72 -15.33
CA GLU A 557 11.91 -15.08 -15.96
C GLU A 557 11.88 -14.71 -17.45
N ILE A 558 11.90 -13.40 -17.74
CA ILE A 558 11.74 -12.87 -19.11
C ILE A 558 12.71 -13.50 -20.13
N PRO A 559 13.99 -13.74 -19.81
CA PRO A 559 14.91 -14.40 -20.75
C PRO A 559 14.45 -15.79 -21.20
N ARG A 560 13.73 -16.52 -20.34
CA ARG A 560 13.23 -17.86 -20.66
C ARG A 560 12.06 -17.78 -21.64
N TYR A 561 11.07 -16.91 -21.36
CA TYR A 561 9.94 -16.72 -22.27
C TYR A 561 10.39 -16.20 -23.63
N LEU A 562 11.34 -15.26 -23.67
CA LEU A 562 11.85 -14.74 -24.94
C LEU A 562 12.52 -15.81 -25.79
N ARG A 563 13.31 -16.72 -25.20
CA ARG A 563 13.88 -17.84 -25.97
C ARG A 563 12.82 -18.73 -26.61
N THR A 564 11.72 -19.00 -25.91
CA THR A 564 10.57 -19.73 -26.47
C THR A 564 9.94 -18.94 -27.62
N ILE A 565 9.65 -17.65 -27.40
CA ILE A 565 9.03 -16.78 -28.41
C ILE A 565 9.91 -16.66 -29.67
N VAL A 566 11.22 -16.52 -29.52
CA VAL A 566 12.16 -16.47 -30.66
C VAL A 566 12.15 -17.79 -31.42
N THR A 567 12.10 -18.92 -30.73
CA THR A 567 11.99 -20.25 -31.36
C THR A 567 10.70 -20.37 -32.17
N ASP A 568 9.55 -20.03 -31.58
CA ASP A 568 8.24 -20.07 -32.26
C ASP A 568 8.21 -19.17 -33.50
N LEU A 569 8.82 -17.98 -33.42
CA LEU A 569 8.88 -17.04 -34.54
C LEU A 569 9.82 -17.50 -35.66
N MET A 570 10.93 -18.19 -35.34
CA MET A 570 11.79 -18.80 -36.34
C MET A 570 11.11 -19.99 -37.02
N GLU A 571 10.40 -20.84 -36.27
CA GLU A 571 9.69 -22.01 -36.81
C GLU A 571 8.50 -21.62 -37.70
N SER A 572 7.81 -20.52 -37.36
CA SER A 572 6.75 -19.94 -38.20
C SER A 572 7.26 -19.13 -39.40
N GLY A 573 8.58 -18.99 -39.58
CA GLY A 573 9.19 -18.22 -40.67
C GLY A 573 9.04 -16.70 -40.55
N ARG A 574 8.53 -16.20 -39.42
CA ARG A 574 8.39 -14.75 -39.14
C ARG A 574 9.72 -14.10 -38.77
N LEU A 575 10.68 -14.88 -38.28
CA LEU A 575 12.03 -14.43 -37.93
C LEU A 575 13.07 -15.29 -38.66
N PRO A 576 14.14 -14.72 -39.23
CA PRO A 576 15.22 -15.50 -39.81
C PRO A 576 15.92 -16.37 -38.74
N LYS A 577 16.49 -17.49 -39.19
CA LYS A 577 17.27 -18.37 -38.32
C LYS A 577 18.48 -17.61 -37.77
N GLN A 578 18.70 -17.73 -36.47
CA GLN A 578 19.85 -17.15 -35.79
C GLN A 578 20.96 -18.21 -35.74
N HIS A 579 22.18 -17.83 -36.11
CA HIS A 579 23.34 -18.73 -36.05
C HIS A 579 24.23 -18.35 -34.87
N GLN A 580 24.73 -19.36 -34.14
CA GLN A 580 25.65 -19.18 -33.03
C GLN A 580 26.79 -20.19 -33.19
N ASP A 581 27.91 -19.74 -33.73
CA ASP A 581 29.08 -20.60 -34.01
C ASP A 581 29.72 -21.16 -32.71
N TYR A 582 29.70 -20.35 -31.65
CA TYR A 582 30.35 -20.66 -30.38
C TYR A 582 29.32 -20.90 -29.28
N SER A 583 29.14 -22.17 -28.89
CA SER A 583 28.26 -22.56 -27.79
C SER A 583 28.73 -23.82 -27.08
N ILE A 584 28.60 -23.85 -25.75
CA ILE A 584 28.79 -25.07 -24.93
C ILE A 584 27.64 -26.08 -25.09
N SER A 585 26.57 -25.71 -25.79
CA SER A 585 25.41 -26.56 -26.06
C SER A 585 25.30 -26.76 -27.58
N PRO A 586 25.73 -27.93 -28.10
CA PRO A 586 25.63 -28.23 -29.53
C PRO A 586 24.20 -28.06 -30.06
N GLY A 587 24.04 -27.47 -31.25
CA GLY A 587 22.72 -27.31 -31.89
C GLY A 587 21.84 -26.18 -31.34
N ARG A 588 22.42 -25.21 -30.63
CA ARG A 588 21.68 -24.03 -30.14
C ARG A 588 21.10 -23.21 -31.30
N LYS A 589 19.77 -23.12 -31.36
CA LYS A 589 19.03 -22.42 -32.44
C LYS A 589 18.84 -20.91 -32.22
N VAL A 590 18.85 -20.47 -30.97
CA VAL A 590 18.57 -19.07 -30.60
C VAL A 590 19.87 -18.35 -30.30
N GLY A 591 20.05 -17.19 -30.93
CA GLY A 591 21.20 -16.32 -30.73
C GLY A 591 21.30 -15.76 -29.31
N ASP A 592 22.34 -14.99 -29.09
CA ASP A 592 22.57 -14.32 -27.82
C ASP A 592 21.63 -13.13 -27.59
N PHE A 593 21.45 -12.78 -26.32
CA PHE A 593 20.58 -11.68 -25.87
C PHE A 593 21.38 -10.71 -25.05
N ARG A 594 21.08 -9.43 -25.21
CA ARG A 594 21.55 -8.37 -24.32
C ARG A 594 20.36 -7.50 -23.93
N PHE A 595 20.10 -7.43 -22.64
CA PHE A 595 18.99 -6.67 -22.08
C PHE A 595 19.46 -5.27 -21.73
N VAL A 596 18.85 -4.26 -22.32
CA VAL A 596 19.15 -2.86 -22.03
C VAL A 596 18.04 -2.33 -21.11
N VAL A 597 18.42 -2.02 -19.88
CA VAL A 597 17.53 -1.43 -18.88
C VAL A 597 17.82 0.05 -18.79
N ILE A 598 16.86 0.87 -19.22
CA ILE A 598 16.98 2.32 -19.18
C ILE A 598 16.57 2.83 -17.81
N GLU A 599 17.48 3.53 -17.16
CA GLU A 599 17.23 4.30 -15.96
C GLU A 599 17.20 5.79 -16.32
N GLU A 600 16.01 6.38 -16.33
CA GLU A 600 15.86 7.81 -16.55
C GLU A 600 16.31 8.58 -15.31
N LYS A 601 17.37 9.39 -15.44
CA LYS A 601 17.88 10.26 -14.36
C LYS A 601 17.73 11.72 -14.72
N LEU A 602 17.66 12.54 -13.67
CA LEU A 602 17.59 13.99 -13.81
C LEU A 602 18.98 14.55 -14.10
N THR A 603 19.24 15.00 -15.33
CA THR A 603 20.59 15.47 -15.71
C THR A 603 20.75 17.00 -15.60
N ASN A 604 19.66 17.76 -15.41
CA ASN A 604 19.76 19.21 -15.23
C ASN A 604 18.64 19.78 -14.34
N ALA A 605 18.73 19.49 -13.05
CA ALA A 605 17.75 19.90 -12.05
C ALA A 605 17.59 21.44 -11.92
N ARG A 606 18.59 22.22 -12.33
CA ARG A 606 18.60 23.69 -12.21
C ARG A 606 17.59 24.39 -13.13
N GLN A 607 17.17 23.75 -14.22
CA GLN A 607 16.17 24.29 -15.13
C GLN A 607 14.72 23.95 -14.72
N MET A 608 14.56 23.10 -13.70
CA MET A 608 13.26 22.70 -13.19
C MET A 608 12.86 23.59 -12.02
N ASN A 609 11.55 23.71 -11.79
CA ASN A 609 11.04 24.35 -10.59
C ASN A 609 11.68 23.70 -9.34
N GLY A 610 12.04 24.52 -8.33
CA GLY A 610 12.70 24.04 -7.10
C GLY A 610 11.91 22.91 -6.41
N PHE A 611 10.57 23.00 -6.47
CA PHE A 611 9.68 21.96 -5.95
C PHE A 611 9.78 20.64 -6.74
N ASP A 612 9.72 20.68 -8.07
CA ASP A 612 9.84 19.48 -8.92
C ASP A 612 11.21 18.80 -8.71
N ARG A 613 12.27 19.60 -8.57
CA ARG A 613 13.61 19.13 -8.25
C ARG A 613 13.65 18.42 -6.90
N PHE A 614 13.07 19.01 -5.87
CA PHE A 614 13.00 18.39 -4.54
C PHE A 614 12.30 17.04 -4.63
N VAL A 615 11.11 16.98 -5.24
CA VAL A 615 10.32 15.74 -5.38
C VAL A 615 11.12 14.64 -6.09
N LEU A 616 11.75 14.95 -7.23
CA LEU A 616 12.49 13.94 -8.01
C LEU A 616 13.79 13.50 -7.34
N THR A 617 14.49 14.41 -6.66
CA THR A 617 15.71 14.08 -5.90
C THR A 617 15.36 13.18 -4.71
N THR A 618 14.33 13.52 -3.95
CA THR A 618 13.84 12.71 -2.84
C THR A 618 13.40 11.33 -3.31
N LYS A 619 12.63 11.25 -4.40
CA LYS A 619 12.24 9.96 -5.00
C LYS A 619 13.44 9.10 -5.40
N ALA A 620 14.48 9.71 -5.97
CA ALA A 620 15.70 9.01 -6.35
C ALA A 620 16.49 8.49 -5.12
N THR A 621 16.53 9.26 -4.03
CA THR A 621 17.15 8.85 -2.77
C THR A 621 16.42 7.66 -2.15
N ILE A 622 15.08 7.72 -2.06
CA ILE A 622 14.28 6.62 -1.51
C ILE A 622 14.44 5.35 -2.36
N LYS A 623 14.52 5.48 -3.69
CA LYS A 623 14.74 4.35 -4.59
C LYS A 623 16.04 3.57 -4.32
N LYS A 624 17.08 4.19 -3.75
CA LYS A 624 18.34 3.49 -3.40
C LYS A 624 18.13 2.37 -2.39
N PHE A 625 17.09 2.47 -1.57
CA PHE A 625 16.71 1.46 -0.58
C PHE A 625 15.69 0.42 -1.13
N THR A 626 15.32 0.51 -2.41
CA THR A 626 14.36 -0.40 -3.06
C THR A 626 15.07 -1.39 -4.00
N SER A 627 14.37 -2.46 -4.42
CA SER A 627 14.95 -3.50 -5.27
C SER A 627 15.29 -2.98 -6.68
N SER A 628 16.43 -3.40 -7.24
CA SER A 628 16.82 -3.03 -8.60
C SER A 628 15.92 -3.69 -9.66
N PRO A 629 15.59 -3.00 -10.78
CA PRO A 629 14.78 -3.56 -11.87
C PRO A 629 15.36 -4.86 -12.46
N SER A 630 16.69 -4.99 -12.50
CA SER A 630 17.38 -6.18 -13.03
C SER A 630 17.08 -7.46 -12.24
N ARG A 631 16.96 -7.37 -10.90
CA ARG A 631 16.57 -8.50 -10.06
C ARG A 631 15.11 -8.89 -10.25
N TRP A 632 14.25 -7.93 -10.61
CA TRP A 632 12.81 -8.14 -10.76
C TRP A 632 12.45 -8.98 -11.98
N PHE A 633 13.03 -8.65 -13.15
CA PHE A 633 12.81 -9.35 -14.42
C PHE A 633 13.63 -10.65 -14.57
N GLY A 634 14.25 -11.14 -13.48
CA GLY A 634 15.06 -12.36 -13.50
C GLY A 634 16.32 -12.28 -14.37
N LEU A 635 16.85 -11.08 -14.62
CA LEU A 635 17.96 -10.87 -15.55
C LEU A 635 19.35 -11.16 -14.95
N GLN A 636 19.40 -11.77 -13.77
CA GLN A 636 20.63 -11.95 -12.97
C GLN A 636 21.68 -12.83 -13.66
N PHE A 637 21.22 -13.74 -14.52
CA PHE A 637 22.06 -14.66 -15.31
C PHE A 637 22.08 -14.29 -16.80
N SER A 638 21.59 -13.10 -17.15
CA SER A 638 21.59 -12.59 -18.52
C SER A 638 22.58 -11.46 -18.64
N GLU A 639 23.01 -11.18 -19.86
CA GLU A 639 23.83 -10.01 -20.12
C GLU A 639 22.95 -8.76 -20.08
N VAL A 640 23.21 -7.88 -19.10
CA VAL A 640 22.39 -6.68 -18.85
C VAL A 640 23.27 -5.44 -18.92
N THR A 641 22.86 -4.48 -19.75
CA THR A 641 23.43 -3.14 -19.76
C THR A 641 22.47 -2.18 -19.06
N MET A 642 22.91 -1.61 -17.94
CA MET A 642 22.21 -0.53 -17.25
C MET A 642 22.59 0.79 -17.89
N GLU A 643 21.65 1.45 -18.57
CA GLU A 643 21.91 2.73 -19.20
C GLU A 643 21.18 3.87 -18.51
N THR A 644 21.92 4.89 -18.10
CA THR A 644 21.31 6.13 -17.63
C THR A 644 20.96 7.02 -18.82
N VAL A 645 19.72 7.51 -18.90
CA VAL A 645 19.28 8.48 -19.92
C VAL A 645 18.74 9.73 -19.22
N PRO A 646 19.04 10.96 -19.69
CA PRO A 646 18.40 12.16 -19.17
C PRO A 646 16.88 12.10 -19.35
N LEU A 647 16.13 12.32 -18.25
CA LEU A 647 14.67 12.42 -18.28
C LEU A 647 14.19 13.57 -19.18
N VAL A 648 14.93 14.67 -19.19
CA VAL A 648 14.67 15.84 -20.03
C VAL A 648 15.77 15.90 -21.09
N LEU A 649 15.48 15.41 -22.29
CA LEU A 649 16.33 15.57 -23.49
C LEU A 649 16.11 16.94 -24.16
N SER A 650 15.65 17.98 -23.43
CA SER A 650 15.38 19.29 -24.02
C SER A 650 16.65 19.93 -24.53
N ASP A 651 16.51 20.68 -25.62
CA ASP A 651 17.57 21.38 -26.35
C ASP A 651 18.63 21.90 -25.40
N VAL A 652 19.81 21.29 -25.47
CA VAL A 652 21.00 21.76 -24.77
C VAL A 652 21.22 23.18 -25.26
N ARG A 653 20.76 24.18 -24.52
CA ARG A 653 21.16 25.57 -24.77
C ARG A 653 22.69 25.55 -24.72
N ASN A 654 23.31 25.96 -25.83
CA ASN A 654 24.76 26.03 -25.92
C ASN A 654 25.28 26.73 -24.67
N LEU A 655 26.17 26.06 -23.93
CA LEU A 655 26.83 26.69 -22.81
C LEU A 655 27.67 27.83 -23.36
N GLU A 656 27.56 29.02 -22.78
CA GLU A 656 28.44 30.14 -23.10
C GLU A 656 29.83 29.84 -22.53
N ILE A 657 30.59 29.06 -23.30
CA ILE A 657 32.00 28.81 -23.06
C ILE A 657 32.82 29.70 -23.99
N HIS A 658 33.73 30.47 -23.41
CA HIS A 658 34.69 31.25 -24.16
C HIS A 658 36.01 30.51 -24.21
N GLU A 659 36.56 30.37 -25.41
CA GLU A 659 37.91 29.85 -25.59
C GLU A 659 38.91 30.79 -24.91
N ARG A 660 39.71 30.25 -23.98
CA ARG A 660 40.80 30.98 -23.37
C ARG A 660 41.95 31.02 -24.38
N ILE A 661 42.04 32.13 -25.11
CA ILE A 661 43.16 32.37 -26.02
C ILE A 661 44.43 32.51 -25.16
N PRO A 662 45.50 31.75 -25.41
CA PRO A 662 46.76 31.90 -24.69
C PRO A 662 47.29 33.33 -24.89
N GLU A 663 47.70 33.98 -23.81
CA GLU A 663 48.48 35.23 -23.92
C GLU A 663 49.78 34.88 -24.64
N VAL A 664 49.95 35.45 -25.83
CA VAL A 664 51.23 35.38 -26.54
C VAL A 664 52.21 36.19 -25.71
N GLU A 665 53.12 35.54 -25.00
CA GLU A 665 54.29 36.23 -24.46
C GLU A 665 54.98 36.92 -25.65
N PRO A 666 55.24 38.23 -25.58
CA PRO A 666 55.90 38.92 -26.67
C PRO A 666 57.27 38.28 -26.88
N ASN A 667 57.55 37.87 -28.12
CA ASN A 667 58.90 37.47 -28.51
C ASN A 667 59.84 38.65 -28.20
N MET A 668 60.63 38.47 -27.14
CA MET A 668 61.74 39.34 -26.77
C MET A 668 62.88 39.00 -27.74
N ASN A 669 63.40 40.00 -28.45
CA ASN A 669 64.62 39.85 -29.24
C ASN A 669 65.83 39.75 -28.29
N GLU A 670 67.02 39.35 -28.80
CA GLU A 670 68.26 39.12 -28.03
C GLU A 670 68.71 40.31 -27.13
N ASP A 671 68.16 41.51 -27.34
CA ASP A 671 68.43 42.72 -26.53
C ASP A 671 67.33 43.06 -25.50
N GLY A 672 66.33 42.20 -25.28
CA GLY A 672 65.30 42.39 -24.24
C GLY A 672 64.22 43.43 -24.53
N VAL A 673 64.00 43.80 -25.81
CA VAL A 673 62.96 44.77 -26.23
C VAL A 673 61.83 44.05 -26.99
N PRO A 674 60.53 44.37 -26.74
CA PRO A 674 59.41 43.73 -27.43
C PRO A 674 59.40 44.05 -28.93
N SER A 675 59.32 43.03 -29.78
CA SER A 675 59.24 43.20 -31.23
C SER A 675 57.86 43.73 -31.67
N THR A 676 57.81 44.94 -32.24
CA THR A 676 56.61 45.52 -32.89
C THR A 676 56.36 44.86 -34.26
N THR A 677 55.95 43.60 -34.27
CA THR A 677 55.26 43.02 -35.43
C THR A 677 53.77 43.06 -35.14
N THR A 678 53.03 43.86 -35.90
CA THR A 678 51.59 44.09 -35.73
C THR A 678 50.81 42.81 -35.99
N VAL A 679 50.66 41.97 -34.97
CA VAL A 679 49.72 40.84 -35.00
C VAL A 679 48.31 41.43 -34.93
N LEU A 680 47.56 41.32 -36.03
CA LEU A 680 46.15 41.69 -36.10
C LEU A 680 45.39 41.06 -34.91
N LYS A 681 44.78 41.90 -34.07
CA LYS A 681 43.99 41.42 -32.93
C LYS A 681 42.88 40.50 -33.44
N PRO A 682 42.57 39.38 -32.76
CA PRO A 682 41.61 38.36 -33.21
C PRO A 682 40.22 38.91 -33.59
N LYS A 683 39.80 40.03 -32.97
CA LYS A 683 38.54 40.71 -33.30
C LYS A 683 38.45 41.15 -34.77
N ASP A 684 39.57 41.52 -35.39
CA ASP A 684 39.60 41.98 -36.79
C ASP A 684 39.59 40.82 -37.78
N LEU A 685 40.18 39.68 -37.40
CA LEU A 685 40.10 38.41 -38.15
C LEU A 685 38.68 37.81 -38.13
N ILE A 686 37.99 37.85 -36.98
CA ILE A 686 36.60 37.40 -36.86
C ILE A 686 35.66 38.31 -37.66
N LYS A 687 35.92 39.63 -37.68
CA LYS A 687 35.17 40.60 -38.48
C LYS A 687 35.36 40.34 -39.98
N GLN A 688 36.58 40.06 -40.43
CA GLN A 688 36.86 39.67 -41.82
C GLN A 688 36.22 38.33 -42.21
N GLN A 689 36.23 37.31 -41.35
CA GLN A 689 35.55 36.03 -41.61
C GLN A 689 34.03 36.15 -41.65
N LYS A 690 33.41 37.00 -40.80
CA LYS A 690 31.98 37.31 -40.89
C LYS A 690 31.64 38.02 -42.20
N ILE A 691 32.45 38.98 -42.64
CA ILE A 691 32.26 39.71 -43.90
C ILE A 691 32.41 38.76 -45.11
N SER A 692 33.36 37.82 -45.08
CA SER A 692 33.54 36.84 -46.17
C SER A 692 32.40 35.82 -46.25
N ARG A 693 31.86 35.36 -45.11
CA ARG A 693 30.66 34.49 -45.06
C ARG A 693 29.40 35.20 -45.58
N ILE A 694 29.22 36.48 -45.26
CA ILE A 694 28.09 37.29 -45.75
C ILE A 694 28.19 37.50 -47.28
N LYS A 695 29.40 37.75 -47.83
CA LYS A 695 29.60 37.82 -49.28
C LYS A 695 29.35 36.47 -49.99
N LYS A 696 29.75 35.34 -49.40
CA LYS A 696 29.47 33.99 -49.95
C LYS A 696 27.99 33.63 -49.95
N PHE A 697 27.22 34.08 -48.94
CA PHE A 697 25.77 33.87 -48.90
C PHE A 697 25.00 34.72 -49.92
N ARG A 698 25.50 35.92 -50.25
CA ARG A 698 24.84 36.83 -51.20
C ARG A 698 25.05 36.41 -52.68
N ASN A 699 26.12 35.68 -53.00
CA ASN A 699 26.37 35.12 -54.34
C ASN A 699 25.67 33.77 -54.62
N LYS A 700 25.00 33.16 -53.64
CA LYS A 700 24.21 31.92 -53.84
C LYS A 700 22.71 32.16 -54.06
N LYS A 701 22.30 33.42 -54.19
CA LYS A 701 20.90 33.86 -54.42
C LYS A 701 20.74 34.77 -55.66
N LYS A 702 21.62 34.63 -56.64
CA LYS A 702 21.43 35.14 -58.00
C LYS A 702 21.56 34.00 -58.99
#